data_AF-A0A8X6J8B1-F1
#
_entry.id   AF-A0A8X6J8B1-F1
#
_cell.length_a   1.000
_cell.length_b   1.000
_cell.length_c   1.000
_cell.angle_alpha   90.00
_cell.angle_beta   90.00
_cell.angle_gamma   90.00
#
_symmetry.space_group_name_H-M   'P 1'
#
loop_
_entity.id
_entity.type
_entity.pdbx_description
1 polymer ?
#
loop_
_entity_poly.entity_id
_entity_poly.type
_entity_poly.pdbx_seq_one_letter_code
_entity_poly.pdbx_strand_id
1 'polypeptide(L)'
;MLKLIIFFVVFLLGYFQCHCGSQWMMNDIQLSNDDSSIQQTDTLEKLKKVIDHPSKIEKHNPEKVGEMERWQRVKALKVTNNKGPNGHLKPLNSQQKYFSEEQKLSSDFAAEKVHSLLNFYEKFSSDFRGNFLEDSKIRRKRSERSENEDIVTSEKIGSDESKKDKLFVPDREEWYPAYHLAPPRGWMNDPNGLIEFEGYFHAFYQHNPSAPVWGDINWGHARSKNLIEWEHLPEGISPSIEEDKDGCFSGSAVDDNGVLTLLYTGNIFLEDDHLQQVTCIATSNDTINFTKHGMVLDHPEGVEHFRDPKAWWGGEDTWYMVMGTRDGDLGEAHLYKSEDLHQWQFVRILAKAERGLGYMWECPDFFPLGDKHLLVISPQGISPDKYKYRNLYQSGYFLGTWEPDGPFHIEKNFTEMDNGHDFYAPQTFLASDQRRIVIGWMAMWESPFPEQHQNWSGMFTLPREFHLSEDGSLRINPVREVMNFRGIEKNLNRTILHNEHLELDTNTRATEIIMVWNIRSSDAEKFGLRLGDKNLTEAGLYLYIDAQSERLTLDRRYAQYSLSGYRSIPIPKDELLTLRVFFDHSSVEVFVNGGERCMSSRIYPLKDQRHLTIFAENGNAILESSSLWPIEAKQNQHLSSVRATSK
;
A
#
# COMPACT_ATOMS: atom_id res chain seq x y z
N MET A 1 -19.85 25.30 -4.17
CA MET A 1 -19.60 25.54 -2.73
C MET A 1 -20.86 25.41 -1.88
N LEU A 2 -21.90 26.25 -2.04
CA LEU A 2 -23.12 26.17 -1.20
C LEU A 2 -23.88 24.82 -1.31
N LYS A 3 -23.89 24.18 -2.49
CA LYS A 3 -24.45 22.82 -2.68
C LYS A 3 -23.63 21.70 -2.01
N LEU A 4 -22.32 21.89 -1.87
CA LEU A 4 -21.44 20.93 -1.19
C LEU A 4 -21.63 20.99 0.33
N ILE A 5 -21.82 22.21 0.85
CA ILE A 5 -22.04 22.46 2.28
C ILE A 5 -23.38 21.87 2.75
N ILE A 6 -24.46 22.01 1.96
CA ILE A 6 -25.77 21.44 2.29
C ILE A 6 -25.72 19.90 2.29
N PHE A 7 -24.99 19.28 1.36
CA PHE A 7 -24.83 17.81 1.32
C PHE A 7 -24.04 17.29 2.53
N PHE A 8 -23.02 18.02 2.98
CA PHE A 8 -22.21 17.65 4.14
C PHE A 8 -22.94 17.82 5.48
N VAL A 9 -23.79 18.84 5.61
CA VAL A 9 -24.59 19.09 6.83
C VAL A 9 -25.67 18.02 7.01
N VAL A 10 -26.30 17.56 5.94
CA VAL A 10 -27.28 16.46 5.99
C VAL A 10 -26.60 15.12 6.34
N PHE A 11 -25.39 14.89 5.82
CA PHE A 11 -24.61 13.69 6.12
C PHE A 11 -24.14 13.64 7.58
N LEU A 12 -23.72 14.77 8.16
CA LEU A 12 -23.31 14.88 9.56
C LEU A 12 -24.49 14.77 10.54
N LEU A 13 -25.66 15.30 10.20
CA LEU A 13 -26.87 15.17 11.03
C LEU A 13 -27.39 13.72 11.06
N GLY A 14 -27.28 12.98 9.95
CA GLY A 14 -27.59 11.55 9.91
C GLY A 14 -26.61 10.69 10.71
N TYR A 15 -25.32 11.08 10.75
CA TYR A 15 -24.28 10.36 11.49
C TYR A 15 -24.41 10.53 13.02
N PHE A 16 -24.83 11.71 13.49
CA PHE A 16 -25.00 11.98 14.93
C PHE A 16 -26.27 11.35 15.54
N GLN A 17 -27.28 11.05 14.73
CA GLN A 17 -28.49 10.36 15.20
C GLN A 17 -28.29 8.84 15.43
N CYS A 18 -27.19 8.26 14.93
CA CYS A 18 -26.84 6.84 15.13
C CYS A 18 -25.91 6.57 16.33
N HIS A 19 -25.49 7.58 17.10
CA HIS A 19 -24.53 7.42 18.20
C HIS A 19 -25.05 7.81 19.60
N CYS A 20 -26.35 8.07 19.75
CA CYS A 20 -27.00 8.16 21.05
C CYS A 20 -28.04 7.05 21.18
N GLY A 21 -27.70 5.98 21.88
CA GLY A 21 -28.62 4.90 22.21
C GLY A 21 -29.67 5.35 23.22
N SER A 22 -30.91 5.51 22.76
CA SER A 22 -32.11 5.38 23.59
C SER A 22 -33.32 5.00 22.72
N GLN A 23 -33.82 3.78 22.94
CA GLN A 23 -35.05 3.21 22.35
C GLN A 23 -36.27 4.11 22.60
N TRP A 24 -36.96 4.63 21.58
CA TRP A 24 -38.41 4.89 21.62
C TRP A 24 -39.05 4.70 20.22
N MET A 25 -40.12 3.90 20.21
CA MET A 25 -41.04 3.44 19.16
C MET A 25 -41.09 4.14 17.77
N MET A 26 -41.10 3.30 16.72
CA MET A 26 -41.74 3.60 15.44
C MET A 26 -43.25 3.82 15.63
N ASN A 27 -43.81 4.79 14.90
CA ASN A 27 -45.19 4.73 14.41
C ASN A 27 -45.30 5.49 13.09
N ASP A 28 -46.10 4.92 12.20
CA ASP A 28 -46.32 5.24 10.79
C ASP A 28 -46.76 6.67 10.50
N ILE A 29 -46.29 7.22 9.37
CA ILE A 29 -47.09 8.14 8.56
C ILE A 29 -47.01 7.69 7.09
N GLN A 30 -48.09 7.05 6.64
CA GLN A 30 -48.43 6.84 5.24
C GLN A 30 -48.59 8.19 4.53
N LEU A 31 -48.04 8.32 3.31
CA LEU A 31 -48.47 9.34 2.36
C LEU A 31 -49.08 8.65 1.14
N SER A 32 -50.40 8.76 1.06
CA SER A 32 -51.25 8.37 -0.06
C SER A 32 -51.10 9.35 -1.24
N ASN A 33 -51.16 8.79 -2.46
CA ASN A 33 -51.36 9.51 -3.71
C ASN A 33 -52.64 10.37 -3.66
N ASP A 34 -52.57 11.59 -4.19
CA ASP A 34 -53.60 12.14 -5.09
C ASP A 34 -53.11 13.41 -5.82
N ASP A 35 -53.51 13.48 -7.09
CA ASP A 35 -53.19 14.50 -8.10
C ASP A 35 -53.75 15.90 -7.79
N SER A 36 -52.98 16.95 -8.11
CA SER A 36 -53.47 18.07 -8.94
C SER A 36 -52.35 19.01 -9.41
N SER A 37 -52.45 19.33 -10.69
CA SER A 37 -51.58 20.08 -11.58
C SER A 37 -51.30 21.55 -11.21
N ILE A 38 -50.10 22.07 -11.54
CA ILE A 38 -49.85 23.22 -12.45
C ILE A 38 -48.33 23.55 -12.56
N GLN A 39 -47.82 23.46 -13.80
CA GLN A 39 -46.67 24.14 -14.44
C GLN A 39 -45.26 24.14 -13.81
N GLN A 40 -44.40 23.24 -14.31
CA GLN A 40 -42.93 23.42 -14.40
C GLN A 40 -42.40 22.90 -15.74
N THR A 41 -42.52 23.68 -16.82
CA THR A 41 -41.91 23.33 -18.11
C THR A 41 -41.31 24.52 -18.85
N ASP A 42 -40.66 25.47 -18.16
CA ASP A 42 -39.99 26.59 -18.87
C ASP A 42 -38.59 26.97 -18.32
N THR A 43 -38.09 26.22 -17.32
CA THR A 43 -36.80 26.51 -16.67
C THR A 43 -35.68 25.55 -17.08
N LEU A 44 -36.02 24.34 -17.54
CA LEU A 44 -35.04 23.30 -17.92
C LEU A 44 -34.51 23.43 -19.36
N GLU A 45 -35.25 24.07 -20.26
CA GLU A 45 -34.80 24.28 -21.66
C GLU A 45 -33.91 25.51 -21.86
N LYS A 46 -33.93 26.48 -20.93
CA LYS A 46 -33.02 27.65 -20.96
C LYS A 46 -31.63 27.37 -20.40
N LEU A 47 -31.50 26.35 -19.53
CA LEU A 47 -30.21 25.96 -18.94
C LEU A 47 -29.36 25.06 -19.85
N LYS A 48 -29.94 24.47 -20.90
CA LYS A 48 -29.25 23.58 -21.84
C LYS A 48 -28.51 24.30 -22.98
N LYS A 49 -28.60 25.63 -23.10
CA LYS A 49 -27.97 26.41 -24.20
C LYS A 49 -26.71 27.19 -23.81
N VAL A 50 -26.17 27.01 -22.60
CA VAL A 50 -24.96 27.74 -22.14
C VAL A 50 -23.73 26.81 -22.05
N ILE A 51 -23.88 25.52 -22.29
CA ILE A 51 -22.78 24.55 -22.27
C ILE A 51 -22.62 24.03 -23.69
N ASP A 52 -22.01 24.83 -24.58
CA ASP A 52 -21.40 24.38 -25.83
C ASP A 52 -20.69 25.58 -26.52
N HIS A 53 -19.44 25.84 -26.13
CA HIS A 53 -18.32 26.33 -26.97
C HIS A 53 -17.20 26.95 -26.11
N PRO A 54 -16.00 26.33 -26.06
CA PRO A 54 -14.84 26.93 -25.43
C PRO A 54 -13.99 27.64 -26.48
N SER A 55 -14.04 28.98 -26.55
CA SER A 55 -12.97 29.74 -27.20
C SER A 55 -13.00 31.22 -26.81
N LYS A 56 -11.82 31.71 -26.39
CA LYS A 56 -11.41 33.11 -26.19
C LYS A 56 -11.89 33.78 -24.89
N ILE A 57 -10.94 34.09 -24.00
CA ILE A 57 -10.63 35.47 -23.58
C ILE A 57 -9.24 35.44 -22.92
N GLU A 58 -8.28 36.05 -23.60
CA GLU A 58 -7.04 36.57 -23.05
C GLU A 58 -7.24 38.06 -22.68
N LYS A 59 -6.42 38.53 -21.74
CA LYS A 59 -6.07 39.92 -21.36
C LYS A 59 -6.76 40.59 -20.16
N HIS A 60 -5.84 41.03 -19.29
CA HIS A 60 -5.87 42.04 -18.23
C HIS A 60 -7.03 43.07 -18.22
N ASN A 61 -7.56 43.31 -17.02
CA ASN A 61 -7.73 44.68 -16.53
C ASN A 61 -7.79 44.70 -14.97
N PRO A 62 -6.98 45.51 -14.27
CA PRO A 62 -7.01 45.64 -12.81
C PRO A 62 -7.98 46.75 -12.42
N GLU A 63 -9.07 46.43 -11.72
CA GLU A 63 -9.82 47.34 -10.85
C GLU A 63 -11.08 46.62 -10.31
N LYS A 64 -10.99 46.11 -9.08
CA LYS A 64 -12.10 45.98 -8.11
C LYS A 64 -11.58 45.43 -6.76
N VAL A 65 -10.55 46.09 -6.24
CA VAL A 65 -10.19 46.02 -4.83
C VAL A 65 -11.00 47.11 -4.14
N GLY A 66 -12.02 46.72 -3.38
CA GLY A 66 -12.86 47.69 -2.69
C GLY A 66 -14.12 47.11 -2.09
N GLU A 67 -14.03 46.00 -1.35
CA GLU A 67 -15.15 45.53 -0.51
C GLU A 67 -14.68 44.61 0.64
N MET A 68 -13.62 45.04 1.36
CA MET A 68 -13.09 44.31 2.52
C MET A 68 -12.92 45.18 3.78
N GLU A 69 -13.63 46.33 3.87
CA GLU A 69 -13.55 47.27 5.01
C GLU A 69 -14.93 47.64 5.63
N ARG A 70 -15.87 46.70 5.78
CA ARG A 70 -17.18 47.04 6.39
C ARG A 70 -17.73 46.11 7.48
N TRP A 71 -16.91 45.26 8.10
CA TRP A 71 -17.40 44.34 9.15
C TRP A 71 -16.59 44.30 10.45
N GLN A 72 -16.08 45.45 10.94
CA GLN A 72 -15.44 45.55 12.27
C GLN A 72 -15.90 46.71 13.16
N ARG A 73 -17.20 47.01 13.26
CA ARG A 73 -17.71 47.84 14.39
C ARG A 73 -19.09 47.38 14.84
N VAL A 74 -19.15 46.77 16.03
CA VAL A 74 -19.90 47.24 17.23
C VAL A 74 -20.00 46.07 18.22
N LYS A 75 -19.18 46.15 19.28
CA LYS A 75 -19.41 45.52 20.59
C LYS A 75 -20.10 46.56 21.50
N ALA A 76 -20.98 46.07 22.37
CA ALA A 76 -21.43 46.61 23.66
C ALA A 76 -22.90 47.07 23.76
N LEU A 77 -23.69 46.39 24.61
CA LEU A 77 -24.32 46.96 25.83
C LEU A 77 -25.04 45.90 26.68
N LYS A 78 -24.92 46.00 28.01
CA LYS A 78 -25.50 45.15 29.08
C LYS A 78 -26.54 45.94 29.91
N VAL A 79 -27.66 45.28 30.24
CA VAL A 79 -28.45 45.23 31.52
C VAL A 79 -29.16 46.49 32.12
N THR A 80 -30.46 46.36 32.49
CA THR A 80 -31.07 46.59 33.86
C THR A 80 -32.63 46.44 33.95
N ASN A 81 -33.12 46.25 35.19
CA ASN A 81 -34.41 45.73 35.76
C ASN A 81 -35.67 46.64 35.74
N ASN A 82 -36.87 46.05 36.01
CA ASN A 82 -37.88 46.55 37.00
C ASN A 82 -39.07 45.59 37.34
N LYS A 83 -39.65 45.71 38.56
CA LYS A 83 -40.76 44.91 39.17
C LYS A 83 -42.00 45.77 39.58
N GLY A 84 -43.21 45.17 39.50
CA GLY A 84 -44.46 45.30 40.34
C GLY A 84 -45.44 46.49 40.15
N PRO A 85 -46.77 46.45 40.54
CA PRO A 85 -47.54 45.46 41.35
C PRO A 85 -49.03 45.11 40.95
N ASN A 86 -49.57 44.00 41.53
CA ASN A 86 -50.98 43.54 41.78
C ASN A 86 -51.91 42.90 40.71
N GLY A 87 -52.24 41.60 40.90
CA GLY A 87 -53.58 40.99 40.67
C GLY A 87 -53.72 39.84 39.63
N HIS A 88 -53.93 38.59 40.09
CA HIS A 88 -54.18 37.31 39.36
C HIS A 88 -55.17 37.35 38.14
N LEU A 89 -55.29 36.42 37.17
CA LEU A 89 -54.62 35.19 36.65
C LEU A 89 -55.28 34.89 35.27
N LYS A 90 -54.53 34.44 34.24
CA LYS A 90 -54.93 33.38 33.26
C LYS A 90 -53.75 33.00 32.33
N PRO A 91 -53.67 31.74 31.85
CA PRO A 91 -52.45 31.15 31.31
C PRO A 91 -52.28 31.42 29.81
N LEU A 92 -51.04 31.66 29.38
CA LEU A 92 -50.65 31.62 27.97
C LEU A 92 -49.34 30.83 27.85
N ASN A 93 -49.40 29.81 27.01
CA ASN A 93 -48.39 28.79 26.78
C ASN A 93 -47.02 29.39 26.47
N SER A 94 -46.05 29.03 27.31
CA SER A 94 -44.62 29.25 27.08
C SER A 94 -44.07 28.20 26.12
N GLN A 95 -44.11 28.48 24.82
CA GLN A 95 -43.38 27.68 23.82
C GLN A 95 -42.77 28.51 22.68
N GLN A 96 -42.39 29.76 22.94
CA GLN A 96 -41.70 30.61 21.97
C GLN A 96 -40.51 31.40 22.54
N LYS A 97 -39.87 30.90 23.61
CA LYS A 97 -38.63 31.50 24.14
C LYS A 97 -37.48 30.54 24.45
N TYR A 98 -37.62 29.25 24.13
CA TYR A 98 -36.54 28.26 24.26
C TYR A 98 -35.81 27.96 22.93
N PHE A 99 -36.32 28.42 21.78
CA PHE A 99 -35.72 28.11 20.48
C PHE A 99 -34.66 29.10 19.98
N SER A 100 -34.49 30.27 20.61
CA SER A 100 -33.53 31.28 20.15
C SER A 100 -32.19 31.28 20.89
N GLU A 101 -32.09 30.64 22.06
CA GLU A 101 -30.82 30.54 22.81
C GLU A 101 -30.06 29.25 22.49
N GLU A 102 -30.74 28.11 22.28
CA GLU A 102 -30.09 26.87 21.82
C GLU A 102 -29.53 26.97 20.40
N GLN A 103 -30.18 27.71 19.49
CA GLN A 103 -29.67 27.93 18.14
C GLN A 103 -28.41 28.81 18.12
N LYS A 104 -28.26 29.74 19.07
CA LYS A 104 -27.06 30.58 19.20
C LYS A 104 -25.89 29.83 19.82
N LEU A 105 -26.14 29.04 20.86
CA LEU A 105 -25.11 28.16 21.45
C LEU A 105 -24.66 27.07 20.48
N SER A 106 -25.58 26.53 19.66
CA SER A 106 -25.25 25.57 18.60
C SER A 106 -24.47 26.20 17.44
N SER A 107 -24.76 27.45 17.07
CA SER A 107 -24.04 28.12 15.97
C SER A 107 -22.62 28.52 16.38
N ASP A 108 -22.43 28.98 17.61
CA ASP A 108 -21.12 29.41 18.11
C ASP A 108 -20.21 28.19 18.34
N PHE A 109 -20.75 27.07 18.85
CA PHE A 109 -20.01 25.82 19.01
C PHE A 109 -19.65 25.15 17.66
N ALA A 110 -20.52 25.25 16.66
CA ALA A 110 -20.23 24.78 15.31
C ALA A 110 -19.18 25.65 14.61
N ALA A 111 -19.23 26.97 14.79
CA ALA A 111 -18.23 27.90 14.26
C ALA A 111 -16.85 27.65 14.89
N GLU A 112 -16.78 27.41 16.19
CA GLU A 112 -15.52 27.14 16.90
C GLU A 112 -14.87 25.82 16.46
N LYS A 113 -15.68 24.76 16.25
CA LYS A 113 -15.18 23.47 15.71
C LYS A 113 -14.75 23.55 14.25
N VAL A 114 -15.47 24.29 13.40
CA VAL A 114 -15.07 24.50 12.00
C VAL A 114 -13.79 25.32 11.93
N HIS A 115 -13.63 26.33 12.79
CA HIS A 115 -12.40 27.12 12.87
C HIS A 115 -11.22 26.28 13.39
N SER A 116 -11.44 25.39 14.36
CA SER A 116 -10.42 24.43 14.82
C SER A 116 -10.02 23.43 13.73
N LEU A 117 -10.97 22.96 12.91
CA LEU A 117 -10.68 22.06 11.77
C LEU A 117 -9.94 22.78 10.65
N LEU A 118 -10.29 24.03 10.34
CA LEU A 118 -9.59 24.85 9.35
C LEU A 118 -8.17 25.18 9.82
N ASN A 119 -7.98 25.52 11.09
CA ASN A 119 -6.64 25.75 11.67
C ASN A 119 -5.81 24.46 11.71
N PHE A 120 -6.43 23.30 11.94
CA PHE A 120 -5.76 22.01 11.85
C PHE A 120 -5.34 21.72 10.40
N TYR A 121 -6.19 22.00 9.42
CA TYR A 121 -5.89 21.78 8.00
C TYR A 121 -4.85 22.77 7.47
N GLU A 122 -4.89 24.03 7.88
CA GLU A 122 -3.86 25.04 7.54
C GLU A 122 -2.53 24.71 8.19
N LYS A 123 -2.51 24.25 9.44
CA LYS A 123 -1.29 23.80 10.13
C LYS A 123 -0.72 22.52 9.52
N PHE A 124 -1.57 21.54 9.20
CA PHE A 124 -1.16 20.32 8.50
C PHE A 124 -0.62 20.63 7.09
N SER A 125 -1.26 21.55 6.37
CA SER A 125 -0.79 22.01 5.06
C SER A 125 0.49 22.85 5.14
N SER A 126 0.71 23.62 6.22
CA SER A 126 1.94 24.40 6.41
C SER A 126 3.10 23.52 6.84
N ASP A 127 2.86 22.52 7.70
CA ASP A 127 3.86 21.56 8.15
C ASP A 127 4.29 20.63 6.99
N PHE A 128 3.37 20.28 6.08
CA PHE A 128 3.68 19.50 4.87
C PHE A 128 4.44 20.33 3.80
N ARG A 129 4.10 21.62 3.62
CA ARG A 129 4.86 22.51 2.73
C ARG A 129 6.21 22.94 3.31
N GLY A 130 6.31 23.04 4.64
CA GLY A 130 7.54 23.40 5.35
C GLY A 130 8.62 22.33 5.28
N ASN A 131 8.25 21.07 5.47
CA ASN A 131 9.20 19.95 5.49
C ASN A 131 9.81 19.63 4.11
N PHE A 132 9.14 19.95 3.01
CA PHE A 132 9.69 19.79 1.65
C PHE A 132 10.63 20.96 1.24
N LEU A 133 10.38 22.17 1.76
CA LEU A 133 11.14 23.38 1.42
C LEU A 133 12.36 23.62 2.32
N GLU A 134 12.36 23.17 3.57
CA GLU A 134 13.52 23.29 4.45
C GLU A 134 14.62 22.29 4.12
N ASP A 135 14.29 21.08 3.69
CA ASP A 135 15.29 20.04 3.43
C ASP A 135 16.14 20.33 2.17
N SER A 136 15.51 20.91 1.12
CA SER A 136 16.23 21.37 -0.08
C SER A 136 17.13 22.59 0.19
N LYS A 137 16.74 23.49 1.10
CA LYS A 137 17.54 24.67 1.47
C LYS A 137 18.65 24.33 2.48
N ILE A 138 18.45 23.34 3.35
CA ILE A 138 19.47 22.85 4.29
C ILE A 138 20.54 22.03 3.53
N ARG A 139 20.15 21.27 2.50
CA ARG A 139 21.08 20.53 1.62
C ARG A 139 22.08 21.46 0.90
N ARG A 140 21.67 22.65 0.47
CA ARG A 140 22.55 23.64 -0.18
C ARG A 140 23.51 24.37 0.76
N LYS A 141 23.25 24.38 2.08
CA LYS A 141 24.13 25.02 3.09
C LYS A 141 25.11 24.06 3.76
N ARG A 142 24.89 22.74 3.66
CA ARG A 142 25.80 21.73 4.21
C ARG A 142 26.97 21.38 3.28
N SER A 143 26.91 21.71 1.99
CA SER A 143 28.03 21.53 1.05
C SER A 143 29.09 22.63 1.11
N GLU A 144 28.92 23.68 1.92
CA GLU A 144 29.86 24.82 2.01
C GLU A 144 30.48 25.03 3.40
N ARG A 145 30.32 24.11 4.35
CA ARG A 145 31.01 24.18 5.66
C ARG A 145 31.50 22.82 6.11
N SER A 146 32.67 22.43 5.62
CA SER A 146 33.57 21.53 6.32
C SER A 146 34.83 22.31 6.69
N GLU A 147 34.94 22.75 7.94
CA GLU A 147 36.21 22.96 8.64
C GLU A 147 35.94 23.35 10.10
N ASN A 148 36.66 22.67 11.00
CA ASN A 148 36.95 22.96 12.41
C ASN A 148 35.97 22.53 13.51
N GLU A 149 36.49 21.54 14.25
CA GLU A 149 36.69 21.52 15.71
C GLU A 149 35.54 21.16 16.68
N ASP A 150 35.84 20.07 17.38
CA ASP A 150 35.88 19.91 18.83
C ASP A 150 34.71 19.31 19.64
N ILE A 151 35.14 18.28 20.37
CA ILE A 151 34.50 17.52 21.43
C ILE A 151 34.16 18.46 22.59
N VAL A 152 32.88 18.55 22.97
CA VAL A 152 32.49 19.05 24.29
C VAL A 152 31.45 18.14 24.92
N THR A 153 31.80 17.72 26.13
CA THR A 153 31.10 16.85 27.06
C THR A 153 29.80 17.42 27.61
N SER A 154 28.93 16.49 28.00
CA SER A 154 27.66 16.64 28.72
C SER A 154 27.62 17.70 29.83
N GLU A 155 26.58 18.53 29.84
CA GLU A 155 26.01 19.09 31.06
C GLU A 155 24.48 19.08 31.04
N LYS A 156 23.92 18.75 32.21
CA LYS A 156 22.51 18.58 32.52
C LYS A 156 21.76 19.90 32.45
N ILE A 157 20.63 19.92 31.74
CA ILE A 157 19.51 20.81 32.07
C ILE A 157 18.26 19.94 32.13
N GLY A 158 17.74 19.77 33.35
CA GLY A 158 16.41 19.21 33.57
C GLY A 158 15.39 20.34 33.63
N SER A 159 14.25 20.17 32.97
CA SER A 159 12.92 20.23 33.59
C SER A 159 11.81 20.13 32.53
N ASP A 160 10.84 19.29 32.84
CA ASP A 160 9.45 19.32 32.37
C ASP A 160 9.14 18.98 30.90
N GLU A 161 9.34 17.70 30.53
CA GLU A 161 8.47 17.06 29.54
C GLU A 161 7.41 16.23 30.26
N SER A 162 6.23 16.82 30.40
CA SER A 162 5.01 16.12 30.74
C SER A 162 4.70 15.06 29.66
N LYS A 163 4.67 13.80 30.10
CA LYS A 163 4.03 12.61 29.50
C LYS A 163 3.56 12.79 28.03
N LYS A 164 4.50 12.76 27.08
CA LYS A 164 4.21 12.17 25.78
C LYS A 164 4.33 10.67 25.99
N ASP A 165 3.26 9.92 25.73
CA ASP A 165 3.31 8.46 25.70
C ASP A 165 4.44 8.05 24.74
N LYS A 166 5.58 7.65 25.31
CA LYS A 166 6.66 7.09 24.50
C LYS A 166 6.12 5.79 23.93
N LEU A 167 5.97 5.75 22.61
CA LEU A 167 5.60 4.55 21.88
C LEU A 167 6.52 3.42 22.34
N PHE A 168 5.93 2.31 22.80
CA PHE A 168 6.71 1.15 23.17
C PHE A 168 7.32 0.54 21.90
N VAL A 169 8.65 0.48 21.87
CA VAL A 169 9.44 -0.12 20.80
C VAL A 169 10.04 -1.42 21.35
N PRO A 170 9.65 -2.60 20.84
CA PRO A 170 10.25 -3.85 21.25
C PRO A 170 11.66 -4.03 20.67
N ASP A 171 12.39 -5.00 21.19
CA ASP A 171 13.70 -5.40 20.65
C ASP A 171 13.59 -5.78 19.16
N ARG A 172 14.66 -5.54 18.39
CA ARG A 172 14.71 -5.82 16.94
C ARG A 172 14.29 -7.25 16.61
N GLU A 173 14.72 -8.22 17.42
CA GLU A 173 14.38 -9.64 17.25
C GLU A 173 12.87 -9.92 17.33
N GLU A 174 12.06 -9.01 17.90
CA GLU A 174 10.62 -9.22 18.02
C GLU A 174 9.89 -9.06 16.69
N TRP A 175 10.39 -8.21 15.79
CA TRP A 175 9.70 -7.88 14.52
C TRP A 175 10.54 -8.14 13.28
N TYR A 176 11.87 -8.18 13.37
CA TYR A 176 12.70 -8.51 12.20
C TYR A 176 12.35 -9.89 11.67
N PRO A 177 12.07 -10.05 10.37
CA PRO A 177 11.53 -11.30 9.83
C PRO A 177 12.50 -12.47 10.01
N ALA A 178 11.93 -13.65 10.24
CA ALA A 178 12.68 -14.90 10.37
C ALA A 178 12.99 -15.51 9.01
N TYR A 179 12.13 -15.32 8.00
CA TYR A 179 12.28 -15.96 6.69
C TYR A 179 11.85 -15.10 5.49
N HIS A 180 11.29 -13.91 5.70
CA HIS A 180 11.16 -12.92 4.63
C HIS A 180 12.46 -12.11 4.48
N LEU A 181 12.85 -11.80 3.24
CA LEU A 181 14.02 -10.94 2.98
C LEU A 181 13.71 -9.50 3.40
N ALA A 182 14.50 -8.96 4.32
CA ALA A 182 14.46 -7.57 4.77
C ALA A 182 15.90 -7.01 4.78
N PRO A 183 16.11 -5.69 4.70
CA PRO A 183 17.46 -5.16 4.72
C PRO A 183 18.06 -5.31 6.13
N PRO A 184 19.38 -5.51 6.30
CA PRO A 184 19.99 -5.61 7.63
C PRO A 184 19.86 -4.33 8.45
N ARG A 185 19.72 -3.20 7.76
CA ARG A 185 19.53 -1.83 8.28
C ARG A 185 18.88 -1.01 7.17
N GLY A 186 18.34 0.16 7.48
CA GLY A 186 17.88 1.10 6.47
C GLY A 186 16.55 0.72 5.82
N TRP A 187 16.22 1.37 4.71
CA TRP A 187 14.96 1.19 3.99
C TRP A 187 15.09 0.21 2.83
N MET A 188 14.05 -0.57 2.57
CA MET A 188 13.87 -1.38 1.38
C MET A 188 12.47 -1.14 0.79
N ASN A 189 12.40 -0.95 -0.53
CA ASN A 189 11.15 -1.05 -1.30
C ASN A 189 11.26 -2.11 -2.40
N ASP A 190 11.27 -1.72 -3.67
CA ASP A 190 10.99 -2.62 -4.79
C ASP A 190 12.04 -3.74 -4.93
N PRO A 191 11.63 -4.98 -5.22
CA PRO A 191 12.52 -6.01 -5.74
C PRO A 191 13.06 -5.63 -7.11
N ASN A 192 14.37 -5.74 -7.25
CA ASN A 192 15.10 -5.41 -8.45
C ASN A 192 16.04 -6.56 -8.82
N GLY A 193 16.47 -6.57 -10.08
CA GLY A 193 17.48 -7.51 -10.57
C GLY A 193 17.23 -8.97 -10.21
N LEU A 194 15.98 -9.41 -10.07
CA LEU A 194 15.68 -10.78 -9.70
C LEU A 194 16.12 -11.73 -10.80
N ILE A 195 17.00 -12.69 -10.48
CA ILE A 195 17.54 -13.64 -11.45
C ILE A 195 18.11 -14.88 -10.74
N GLU A 196 18.06 -16.04 -11.39
CA GLU A 196 18.93 -17.16 -11.03
C GLU A 196 20.20 -17.09 -11.88
N PHE A 197 21.35 -16.90 -11.24
CA PHE A 197 22.65 -16.73 -11.90
C PHE A 197 23.71 -17.53 -11.15
N GLU A 198 24.54 -18.29 -11.88
CA GLU A 198 25.60 -19.15 -11.32
C GLU A 198 25.15 -20.05 -10.14
N GLY A 199 23.91 -20.57 -10.20
CA GLY A 199 23.35 -21.47 -9.19
C GLY A 199 22.88 -20.78 -7.91
N TYR A 200 22.72 -19.45 -7.92
CA TYR A 200 22.13 -18.67 -6.86
C TYR A 200 20.94 -17.86 -7.38
N PHE A 201 19.89 -17.77 -6.57
CA PHE A 201 18.85 -16.77 -6.73
C PHE A 201 19.35 -15.44 -6.17
N HIS A 202 19.49 -14.43 -7.01
CA HIS A 202 19.85 -13.08 -6.60
C HIS A 202 18.60 -12.22 -6.46
N ALA A 203 18.56 -11.44 -5.39
CA ALA A 203 17.56 -10.41 -5.17
C ALA A 203 18.27 -9.10 -4.86
N PHE A 204 18.15 -8.15 -5.79
CA PHE A 204 18.48 -6.76 -5.52
C PHE A 204 17.23 -6.04 -5.05
N TYR A 205 17.41 -4.85 -4.48
CA TYR A 205 16.31 -4.08 -3.94
C TYR A 205 16.64 -2.61 -3.81
N GLN A 206 15.69 -1.73 -4.10
CA GLN A 206 15.85 -0.32 -3.78
C GLN A 206 16.13 -0.16 -2.29
N HIS A 207 17.17 0.59 -1.96
CA HIS A 207 17.77 0.60 -0.64
C HIS A 207 18.25 1.99 -0.23
N ASN A 208 17.80 2.47 0.93
CA ASN A 208 18.49 3.56 1.64
C ASN A 208 19.35 2.94 2.75
N PRO A 209 20.67 2.84 2.60
CA PRO A 209 21.53 2.26 3.63
C PRO A 209 21.62 3.15 4.88
N SER A 210 21.44 4.47 4.73
CA SER A 210 21.72 5.45 5.77
C SER A 210 20.56 5.67 6.74
N ALA A 211 19.32 5.43 6.30
CA ALA A 211 18.14 5.66 7.13
C ALA A 211 17.02 4.67 6.79
N PRO A 212 16.15 4.32 7.76
CA PRO A 212 15.00 3.45 7.53
C PRO A 212 13.83 4.19 6.87
N VAL A 213 14.10 5.18 6.03
CA VAL A 213 13.10 5.95 5.27
C VAL A 213 13.51 5.99 3.80
N TRP A 214 12.54 6.16 2.91
CA TRP A 214 12.84 6.32 1.49
C TRP A 214 13.69 7.59 1.24
N GLY A 215 14.65 7.48 0.33
CA GLY A 215 15.62 8.52 -0.02
C GLY A 215 16.99 7.93 -0.34
N ASP A 216 17.86 8.69 -1.01
CA ASP A 216 19.23 8.30 -1.36
C ASP A 216 19.29 6.86 -1.90
N ILE A 217 18.56 6.58 -2.98
CA ILE A 217 18.30 5.20 -3.42
C ILE A 217 19.52 4.55 -4.06
N ASN A 218 19.91 3.42 -3.47
CA ASN A 218 20.93 2.46 -3.92
C ASN A 218 20.23 1.14 -4.26
N TRP A 219 20.96 0.15 -4.75
CA TRP A 219 20.51 -1.24 -4.77
C TRP A 219 21.25 -2.04 -3.70
N GLY A 220 20.51 -2.51 -2.70
CA GLY A 220 21.01 -3.57 -1.83
C GLY A 220 21.02 -4.91 -2.56
N HIS A 221 21.77 -5.90 -2.04
CA HIS A 221 21.94 -7.18 -2.71
C HIS A 221 21.93 -8.34 -1.71
N ALA A 222 21.14 -9.35 -2.01
CA ALA A 222 21.18 -10.64 -1.32
C ALA A 222 21.12 -11.77 -2.33
N ARG A 223 21.59 -12.95 -1.93
CA ARG A 223 21.46 -14.18 -2.71
C ARG A 223 21.01 -15.36 -1.86
N SER A 224 20.41 -16.35 -2.48
CA SER A 224 19.95 -17.58 -1.83
C SER A 224 20.14 -18.79 -2.71
N LYS A 225 20.29 -19.97 -2.10
CA LYS A 225 20.21 -21.27 -2.82
C LYS A 225 18.83 -21.90 -2.76
N ASN A 226 17.93 -21.37 -1.93
CA ASN A 226 16.66 -22.00 -1.61
C ASN A 226 15.50 -21.01 -1.50
N LEU A 227 15.70 -19.73 -1.88
CA LEU A 227 14.71 -18.65 -1.86
C LEU A 227 14.19 -18.24 -0.48
N ILE A 228 14.65 -18.88 0.61
CA ILE A 228 14.15 -18.63 1.97
C ILE A 228 15.27 -18.09 2.86
N GLU A 229 16.43 -18.73 2.86
CA GLU A 229 17.61 -18.28 3.60
C GLU A 229 18.48 -17.43 2.68
N TRP A 230 18.63 -16.15 3.04
CA TRP A 230 19.33 -15.17 2.25
C TRP A 230 20.68 -14.80 2.88
N GLU A 231 21.71 -14.72 2.03
CA GLU A 231 23.02 -14.17 2.34
C GLU A 231 23.08 -12.74 1.79
N HIS A 232 23.25 -11.74 2.67
CA HIS A 232 23.46 -10.36 2.23
C HIS A 232 24.87 -10.17 1.69
N LEU A 233 24.94 -9.54 0.51
CA LEU A 233 26.17 -9.15 -0.16
C LEU A 233 26.38 -7.63 0.02
N PRO A 234 27.56 -7.08 -0.35
CA PRO A 234 27.74 -5.64 -0.46
C PRO A 234 26.68 -4.98 -1.34
N GLU A 235 26.45 -3.68 -1.17
CA GLU A 235 25.55 -2.92 -2.05
C GLU A 235 25.95 -3.11 -3.52
N GLY A 236 24.97 -3.43 -4.38
CA GLY A 236 25.22 -3.76 -5.78
C GLY A 236 25.58 -2.53 -6.61
N ILE A 237 24.72 -1.51 -6.61
CA ILE A 237 24.96 -0.22 -7.26
C ILE A 237 24.52 0.94 -6.36
N SER A 238 25.26 2.05 -6.43
CA SER A 238 25.02 3.28 -5.68
C SER A 238 25.19 4.50 -6.60
N PRO A 239 24.47 5.63 -6.40
CA PRO A 239 24.64 6.85 -7.18
C PRO A 239 26.10 7.24 -7.35
N SER A 240 26.58 7.34 -8.59
CA SER A 240 28.01 7.55 -8.88
C SER A 240 28.32 8.12 -10.27
N ILE A 241 27.32 8.24 -11.13
CA ILE A 241 27.42 8.88 -12.45
C ILE A 241 26.40 10.03 -12.54
N GLU A 242 26.51 10.89 -13.55
CA GLU A 242 25.64 12.07 -13.66
C GLU A 242 24.17 11.67 -13.82
N GLU A 243 23.93 10.60 -14.58
CA GLU A 243 22.61 10.08 -14.94
C GLU A 243 21.82 9.51 -13.75
N ASP A 244 22.50 9.17 -12.64
CA ASP A 244 21.87 8.59 -11.46
C ASP A 244 22.23 9.28 -10.14
N LYS A 245 22.73 10.51 -10.21
CA LYS A 245 23.21 11.27 -9.04
C LYS A 245 22.17 11.44 -7.93
N ASP A 246 20.88 11.41 -8.25
CA ASP A 246 19.79 11.52 -7.28
C ASP A 246 19.10 10.18 -6.97
N GLY A 247 19.55 9.07 -7.56
CA GLY A 247 19.08 7.73 -7.22
C GLY A 247 19.25 6.70 -8.35
N CYS A 248 19.62 5.48 -7.96
CA CYS A 248 19.52 4.27 -8.79
C CYS A 248 18.14 3.64 -8.59
N PHE A 249 17.15 4.04 -9.41
CA PHE A 249 15.78 3.55 -9.32
C PHE A 249 15.65 2.11 -9.84
N SER A 250 14.42 1.58 -9.81
CA SER A 250 14.11 0.18 -10.07
C SER A 250 14.52 -0.28 -11.47
N GLY A 251 14.65 -1.60 -11.62
CA GLY A 251 15.14 -2.24 -12.82
C GLY A 251 15.28 -3.75 -12.68
N SER A 252 15.86 -4.37 -13.70
CA SER A 252 15.96 -5.83 -13.84
C SER A 252 17.39 -6.29 -14.11
N ALA A 253 17.58 -7.61 -14.11
CA ALA A 253 18.85 -8.26 -14.42
C ALA A 253 18.64 -9.31 -15.51
N VAL A 254 19.66 -9.51 -16.32
CA VAL A 254 19.73 -10.55 -17.34
C VAL A 254 21.11 -11.23 -17.30
N ASP A 255 21.16 -12.47 -17.75
CA ASP A 255 22.40 -13.18 -18.05
C ASP A 255 22.78 -12.87 -19.50
N ASP A 256 23.78 -12.00 -19.69
CA ASP A 256 24.35 -11.71 -20.99
C ASP A 256 25.59 -12.58 -21.22
N ASN A 257 25.37 -13.80 -21.70
CA ASN A 257 26.42 -14.74 -22.07
C ASN A 257 27.44 -15.02 -20.94
N GLY A 258 26.95 -15.19 -19.70
CA GLY A 258 27.76 -15.42 -18.51
C GLY A 258 28.20 -14.14 -17.81
N VAL A 259 27.71 -12.97 -18.22
CA VAL A 259 27.91 -11.69 -17.53
C VAL A 259 26.59 -11.27 -16.90
N LEU A 260 26.62 -11.03 -15.59
CA LEU A 260 25.44 -10.51 -14.89
C LEU A 260 25.27 -9.04 -15.26
N THR A 261 24.19 -8.73 -15.98
CA THR A 261 23.91 -7.40 -16.53
C THR A 261 22.66 -6.82 -15.91
N LEU A 262 22.79 -5.67 -15.26
CA LEU A 262 21.70 -4.91 -14.65
C LEU A 262 21.26 -3.80 -15.60
N LEU A 263 19.95 -3.68 -15.82
CA LEU A 263 19.32 -2.52 -16.44
C LEU A 263 18.50 -1.82 -15.38
N TYR A 264 18.71 -0.52 -15.19
CA TYR A 264 18.08 0.25 -14.13
C TYR A 264 17.75 1.66 -14.56
N THR A 265 16.84 2.32 -13.84
CA THR A 265 16.55 3.73 -14.09
C THR A 265 17.53 4.63 -13.34
N GLY A 266 18.31 5.44 -14.05
CA GLY A 266 19.00 6.59 -13.49
C GLY A 266 18.01 7.74 -13.29
N ASN A 267 17.97 8.31 -12.08
CA ASN A 267 17.04 9.39 -11.72
C ASN A 267 17.78 10.68 -11.37
N ILE A 268 17.27 11.78 -11.90
CA ILE A 268 17.67 13.16 -11.56
C ILE A 268 16.43 13.97 -11.20
N PHE A 269 16.47 14.69 -10.08
CA PHE A 269 15.46 15.68 -9.74
C PHE A 269 15.79 17.01 -10.42
N LEU A 270 14.84 17.53 -11.19
CA LEU A 270 14.91 18.83 -11.84
C LEU A 270 14.09 19.87 -11.05
N GLU A 271 14.13 21.13 -11.49
CA GLU A 271 13.29 22.19 -10.92
C GLU A 271 11.79 21.91 -11.14
N ASP A 272 10.94 22.50 -10.30
CA ASP A 272 9.47 22.40 -10.38
C ASP A 272 8.90 20.96 -10.37
N ASP A 273 9.52 20.07 -9.57
CA ASP A 273 9.13 18.66 -9.39
C ASP A 273 9.22 17.80 -10.66
N HIS A 274 9.93 18.27 -11.70
CA HIS A 274 10.23 17.48 -12.87
C HIS A 274 11.31 16.43 -12.59
N LEU A 275 11.24 15.30 -13.31
CA LEU A 275 12.20 14.21 -13.22
C LEU A 275 12.84 14.01 -14.58
N GLN A 276 14.14 13.75 -14.61
CA GLN A 276 14.79 13.14 -15.74
C GLN A 276 15.10 11.68 -15.38
N GLN A 277 14.52 10.77 -16.15
CA GLN A 277 14.62 9.33 -15.92
C GLN A 277 15.13 8.67 -17.19
N VAL A 278 16.28 8.01 -17.10
CA VAL A 278 16.94 7.33 -18.23
C VAL A 278 17.23 5.89 -17.88
N THR A 279 17.36 5.01 -18.87
CA THR A 279 17.80 3.63 -18.62
C THR A 279 19.31 3.53 -18.70
N CYS A 280 19.92 3.06 -17.62
CA CYS A 280 21.35 2.82 -17.48
C CYS A 280 21.65 1.32 -17.42
N ILE A 281 22.91 0.96 -17.71
CA ILE A 281 23.39 -0.43 -17.65
C ILE A 281 24.62 -0.56 -16.74
N ALA A 282 24.69 -1.66 -15.99
CA ALA A 282 25.85 -2.04 -15.20
C ALA A 282 26.12 -3.54 -15.31
N THR A 283 27.38 -3.97 -15.24
CA THR A 283 27.76 -5.39 -15.41
C THR A 283 28.65 -5.88 -14.29
N SER A 284 28.56 -7.16 -13.96
CA SER A 284 29.47 -7.84 -13.03
C SER A 284 29.84 -9.23 -13.53
N ASN A 285 31.11 -9.60 -13.34
CA ASN A 285 31.62 -10.96 -13.60
C ASN A 285 31.77 -11.80 -12.31
N ASP A 286 31.64 -11.17 -11.14
CA ASP A 286 31.82 -11.84 -9.83
C ASP A 286 30.59 -11.72 -8.92
N THR A 287 29.51 -11.14 -9.45
CA THR A 287 28.23 -10.83 -8.77
C THR A 287 28.34 -9.86 -7.60
N ILE A 288 29.50 -9.27 -7.36
CA ILE A 288 29.76 -8.41 -6.18
C ILE A 288 30.16 -7.00 -6.63
N ASN A 289 31.09 -6.89 -7.58
CA ASN A 289 31.59 -5.62 -8.07
C ASN A 289 30.92 -5.30 -9.41
N PHE A 290 30.20 -4.19 -9.46
CA PHE A 290 29.48 -3.73 -10.65
C PHE A 290 30.20 -2.55 -11.31
N THR A 291 30.39 -2.65 -12.62
CA THR A 291 30.87 -1.54 -13.46
C THR A 291 29.68 -0.92 -14.17
N LYS A 292 29.42 0.37 -13.93
CA LYS A 292 28.40 1.13 -14.66
C LYS A 292 28.95 1.59 -16.00
N HIS A 293 28.16 1.45 -17.06
CA HIS A 293 28.49 1.93 -18.41
C HIS A 293 27.68 3.15 -18.82
N GLY A 294 26.76 3.62 -17.97
CA GLY A 294 25.94 4.80 -18.19
C GLY A 294 24.66 4.49 -18.96
N MET A 295 24.11 5.53 -19.59
CA MET A 295 22.82 5.48 -20.28
C MET A 295 22.87 4.65 -21.57
N VAL A 296 21.85 3.82 -21.77
CA VAL A 296 21.60 3.03 -22.99
C VAL A 296 20.26 3.37 -23.67
N LEU A 297 19.34 4.01 -22.94
CA LEU A 297 18.10 4.52 -23.52
C LEU A 297 17.69 5.82 -22.81
N ASP A 298 17.61 6.88 -23.59
CA ASP A 298 17.18 8.19 -23.13
C ASP A 298 15.65 8.26 -23.01
N HIS A 299 15.19 9.24 -22.27
CA HIS A 299 13.79 9.56 -22.08
C HIS A 299 13.12 10.03 -23.39
N PRO A 300 12.01 9.43 -23.85
CA PRO A 300 11.32 9.88 -25.05
C PRO A 300 10.71 11.28 -24.89
N GLU A 301 10.73 12.09 -25.95
CA GLU A 301 10.10 13.41 -25.94
C GLU A 301 8.58 13.31 -25.69
N GLY A 302 8.07 14.10 -24.74
CA GLY A 302 6.62 14.18 -24.43
C GLY A 302 6.10 13.13 -23.43
N VAL A 303 6.96 12.23 -22.95
CA VAL A 303 6.64 11.33 -21.82
C VAL A 303 6.95 12.06 -20.50
N GLU A 304 6.19 11.85 -19.42
CA GLU A 304 6.47 12.53 -18.13
C GLU A 304 7.22 11.64 -17.13
N HIS A 305 6.93 10.35 -17.17
CA HIS A 305 7.55 9.32 -16.34
C HIS A 305 8.03 8.20 -17.24
N PHE A 306 9.24 7.70 -16.98
CA PHE A 306 9.88 6.70 -17.82
C PHE A 306 10.86 5.87 -17.01
N ARG A 307 10.39 4.75 -16.47
CA ARG A 307 11.17 3.99 -15.48
C ARG A 307 10.86 2.50 -15.44
N ASP A 308 11.69 1.81 -14.66
CA ASP A 308 11.55 0.41 -14.25
C ASP A 308 11.73 -0.59 -15.41
N PRO A 309 12.89 -0.60 -16.09
CA PRO A 309 13.17 -1.51 -17.21
C PRO A 309 13.10 -2.98 -16.81
N LYS A 310 12.29 -3.76 -17.54
CA LYS A 310 12.33 -5.22 -17.53
C LYS A 310 12.80 -5.75 -18.88
N ALA A 311 14.04 -6.24 -18.94
CA ALA A 311 14.59 -6.87 -20.14
C ALA A 311 14.47 -8.41 -20.10
N TRP A 312 14.37 -9.02 -21.27
CA TRP A 312 14.44 -10.47 -21.44
C TRP A 312 14.95 -10.87 -22.83
N TRP A 313 15.50 -12.07 -22.95
CA TRP A 313 15.90 -12.65 -24.22
C TRP A 313 14.66 -13.16 -24.97
N GLY A 314 14.39 -12.60 -26.16
CA GLY A 314 13.29 -12.99 -27.03
C GLY A 314 13.59 -14.19 -27.92
N GLY A 315 14.86 -14.60 -28.02
CA GLY A 315 15.34 -15.52 -29.06
C GLY A 315 15.74 -14.77 -30.34
N GLU A 316 16.26 -15.52 -31.32
CA GLU A 316 16.63 -14.99 -32.65
C GLU A 316 17.49 -13.71 -32.59
N ASP A 317 18.53 -13.72 -31.76
CA ASP A 317 19.46 -12.60 -31.58
C ASP A 317 18.80 -11.28 -31.10
N THR A 318 17.62 -11.36 -30.47
CA THR A 318 16.84 -10.20 -30.05
C THR A 318 16.57 -10.21 -28.54
N TRP A 319 16.98 -9.13 -27.88
CA TRP A 319 16.52 -8.73 -26.56
C TRP A 319 15.26 -7.87 -26.68
N TYR A 320 14.35 -8.03 -25.74
CA TYR A 320 13.22 -7.13 -25.55
C TYR A 320 13.30 -6.45 -24.20
N MET A 321 12.67 -5.29 -24.09
CA MET A 321 12.50 -4.56 -22.83
C MET A 321 11.12 -3.90 -22.77
N VAL A 322 10.47 -4.02 -21.62
CA VAL A 322 9.24 -3.28 -21.31
C VAL A 322 9.55 -2.16 -20.31
N MET A 323 9.01 -0.98 -20.56
CA MET A 323 9.21 0.26 -19.78
C MET A 323 7.88 0.83 -19.32
N GLY A 324 7.83 1.32 -18.08
CA GLY A 324 6.64 1.92 -17.50
C GLY A 324 6.63 3.41 -17.81
N THR A 325 5.55 3.91 -18.40
CA THR A 325 5.50 5.30 -18.85
C THR A 325 4.19 5.99 -18.48
N ARG A 326 4.23 7.33 -18.52
CA ARG A 326 3.06 8.22 -18.40
C ARG A 326 2.94 9.07 -19.65
N ASP A 327 1.82 8.92 -20.35
CA ASP A 327 1.38 9.78 -21.46
C ASP A 327 0.19 10.62 -21.01
N GLY A 328 0.43 11.89 -20.67
CA GLY A 328 -0.57 12.77 -20.04
C GLY A 328 -1.07 12.18 -18.71
N ASP A 329 -2.35 11.81 -18.62
CA ASP A 329 -2.95 11.19 -17.42
C ASP A 329 -3.22 9.69 -17.58
N LEU A 330 -2.51 9.01 -18.49
CA LEU A 330 -2.67 7.58 -18.74
C LEU A 330 -1.32 6.85 -18.61
N GLY A 331 -1.31 5.78 -17.80
CA GLY A 331 -0.17 4.87 -17.74
C GLY A 331 -0.06 4.02 -19.02
N GLU A 332 1.16 3.76 -19.46
CA GLU A 332 1.46 2.89 -20.60
C GLU A 332 2.62 1.95 -20.30
N ALA A 333 2.69 0.86 -21.06
CA ALA A 333 3.84 -0.03 -21.12
C ALA A 333 4.44 0.05 -22.53
N HIS A 334 5.66 0.55 -22.67
CA HIS A 334 6.36 0.68 -23.94
C HIS A 334 7.27 -0.52 -24.17
N LEU A 335 7.27 -1.06 -25.39
CA LEU A 335 8.11 -2.18 -25.81
C LEU A 335 9.27 -1.67 -26.67
N TYR A 336 10.47 -2.10 -26.31
CA TYR A 336 11.71 -1.86 -27.04
C TYR A 336 12.38 -3.20 -27.39
N LYS A 337 13.25 -3.18 -28.41
CA LYS A 337 14.13 -4.30 -28.74
C LYS A 337 15.57 -3.87 -28.99
N SER A 338 16.51 -4.79 -28.82
CA SER A 338 17.94 -4.56 -28.99
C SER A 338 18.64 -5.85 -29.41
N GLU A 339 19.73 -5.74 -30.18
CA GLU A 339 20.61 -6.88 -30.49
C GLU A 339 21.71 -7.05 -29.43
N ASP A 340 22.02 -5.99 -28.65
CA ASP A 340 23.24 -5.91 -27.84
C ASP A 340 23.03 -5.33 -26.42
N LEU A 341 21.78 -5.10 -25.99
CA LEU A 341 21.39 -4.42 -24.73
C LEU A 341 21.80 -2.95 -24.61
N HIS A 342 22.55 -2.41 -25.57
CA HIS A 342 23.09 -1.04 -25.56
C HIS A 342 22.34 -0.11 -26.50
N GLN A 343 21.87 -0.61 -27.65
CA GLN A 343 21.12 0.15 -28.63
C GLN A 343 19.68 -0.35 -28.66
N TRP A 344 18.77 0.47 -28.12
CA TRP A 344 17.35 0.13 -28.02
C TRP A 344 16.52 0.84 -29.09
N GLN A 345 15.72 0.05 -29.81
CA GLN A 345 14.74 0.53 -30.78
C GLN A 345 13.34 0.43 -30.18
N PHE A 346 12.58 1.53 -30.22
CA PHE A 346 11.16 1.50 -29.89
C PHE A 346 10.40 0.63 -30.90
N VAL A 347 9.63 -0.32 -30.39
CA VAL A 347 8.77 -1.19 -31.20
C VAL A 347 7.36 -0.63 -31.24
N ARG A 348 6.75 -0.46 -30.05
CA ARG A 348 5.35 -0.04 -29.90
C ARG A 348 4.98 0.26 -28.45
N ILE A 349 3.80 0.86 -28.27
CA ILE A 349 3.06 0.76 -27.00
C ILE A 349 2.48 -0.65 -26.92
N LEU A 350 2.90 -1.42 -25.91
CA LEU A 350 2.47 -2.80 -25.65
C LEU A 350 1.05 -2.82 -25.09
N ALA A 351 0.78 -1.94 -24.13
CA ALA A 351 -0.53 -1.73 -23.53
C ALA A 351 -0.66 -0.29 -23.01
N LYS A 352 -1.89 0.21 -22.95
CA LYS A 352 -2.24 1.55 -22.47
C LYS A 352 -3.42 1.47 -21.52
N ALA A 353 -3.41 2.30 -20.48
CA ALA A 353 -4.51 2.42 -19.55
C ALA A 353 -5.79 2.89 -20.24
N GLU A 354 -6.89 2.18 -20.00
CA GLU A 354 -8.22 2.78 -20.14
C GLU A 354 -8.44 3.82 -19.02
N ARG A 355 -9.37 4.76 -19.22
CA ARG A 355 -9.70 5.76 -18.20
C ARG A 355 -10.04 5.07 -16.87
N GLY A 356 -9.29 5.40 -15.81
CA GLY A 356 -9.48 4.85 -14.47
C GLY A 356 -8.48 3.76 -14.07
N LEU A 357 -7.62 3.28 -14.97
CA LEU A 357 -6.54 2.32 -14.66
C LEU A 357 -5.21 3.00 -14.31
N GLY A 358 -5.28 4.19 -13.73
CA GLY A 358 -4.13 4.94 -13.23
C GLY A 358 -3.44 5.82 -14.28
N TYR A 359 -2.74 6.83 -13.78
CA TYR A 359 -2.01 7.81 -14.59
C TYR A 359 -0.56 7.39 -14.87
N MET A 360 -0.03 6.43 -14.11
CA MET A 360 1.32 5.89 -14.28
C MET A 360 1.29 4.39 -14.01
N TRP A 361 2.03 3.62 -14.81
CA TRP A 361 2.24 2.18 -14.61
C TRP A 361 3.70 1.93 -14.24
N GLU A 362 3.95 1.66 -12.96
CA GLU A 362 5.29 1.32 -12.46
C GLU A 362 5.58 -0.18 -12.57
N CYS A 363 6.86 -0.52 -12.53
CA CYS A 363 7.38 -1.89 -12.46
C CYS A 363 6.70 -2.84 -13.46
N PRO A 364 6.67 -2.51 -14.77
CA PRO A 364 6.12 -3.44 -15.74
C PRO A 364 6.98 -4.70 -15.84
N ASP A 365 6.31 -5.83 -16.01
CA ASP A 365 6.96 -7.11 -16.26
C ASP A 365 6.14 -7.88 -17.31
N PHE A 366 6.82 -8.39 -18.34
CA PHE A 366 6.17 -9.07 -19.45
C PHE A 366 6.85 -10.41 -19.75
N PHE A 367 6.09 -11.50 -19.67
CA PHE A 367 6.65 -12.84 -19.83
C PHE A 367 5.62 -13.86 -20.30
N PRO A 368 6.07 -14.94 -20.98
CA PRO A 368 5.23 -16.08 -21.28
C PRO A 368 4.99 -16.94 -20.02
N LEU A 369 3.78 -17.48 -19.92
CA LEU A 369 3.39 -18.50 -18.94
C LEU A 369 2.46 -19.50 -19.64
N GLY A 370 2.98 -20.68 -19.98
CA GLY A 370 2.28 -21.62 -20.85
C GLY A 370 2.10 -21.05 -22.26
N ASP A 371 0.88 -21.11 -22.78
CA ASP A 371 0.47 -20.56 -24.08
C ASP A 371 0.01 -19.09 -24.00
N LYS A 372 0.12 -18.47 -22.82
CA LYS A 372 -0.29 -17.08 -22.57
C LYS A 372 0.90 -16.20 -22.22
N HIS A 373 0.66 -14.89 -22.21
CA HIS A 373 1.55 -13.87 -21.72
C HIS A 373 0.87 -13.07 -20.61
N LEU A 374 1.65 -12.72 -19.58
CA LEU A 374 1.22 -11.81 -18.53
C LEU A 374 1.95 -10.49 -18.69
N LEU A 375 1.21 -9.39 -18.57
CA LEU A 375 1.75 -8.06 -18.31
C LEU A 375 1.41 -7.69 -16.87
N VAL A 376 2.41 -7.73 -16.00
CA VAL A 376 2.30 -7.25 -14.61
C VAL A 376 2.63 -5.77 -14.60
N ILE A 377 1.89 -4.99 -13.82
CA ILE A 377 2.11 -3.56 -13.60
C ILE A 377 1.70 -3.15 -12.19
N SER A 378 2.21 -2.01 -11.75
CA SER A 378 1.83 -1.33 -10.51
C SER A 378 1.22 0.05 -10.83
N PRO A 379 -0.09 0.14 -11.11
CA PRO A 379 -0.74 1.39 -11.47
C PRO A 379 -0.91 2.34 -10.28
N GLN A 380 -0.59 3.61 -10.50
CA GLN A 380 -0.88 4.71 -9.57
C GLN A 380 -2.14 5.47 -9.96
N GLY A 381 -3.01 5.77 -8.99
CA GLY A 381 -4.19 6.63 -9.20
C GLY A 381 -5.49 5.89 -9.55
N ILE A 382 -5.56 4.58 -9.32
CA ILE A 382 -6.84 3.85 -9.38
C ILE A 382 -7.70 4.26 -8.18
N SER A 383 -8.95 4.67 -8.45
CA SER A 383 -9.90 4.99 -7.38
C SER A 383 -10.43 3.71 -6.73
N PRO A 384 -10.57 3.65 -5.40
CA PRO A 384 -11.18 2.51 -4.73
C PRO A 384 -12.61 2.25 -5.21
N ASP A 385 -12.92 0.98 -5.49
CA ASP A 385 -14.28 0.53 -5.83
C ASP A 385 -14.75 -0.54 -4.84
N LYS A 386 -15.55 -0.10 -3.85
CA LYS A 386 -16.06 -0.92 -2.75
C LYS A 386 -14.94 -1.66 -2.01
N TYR A 387 -14.70 -2.94 -2.36
CA TYR A 387 -13.67 -3.80 -1.75
C TYR A 387 -12.42 -3.97 -2.63
N LYS A 388 -12.45 -3.49 -3.88
CA LYS A 388 -11.31 -3.54 -4.81
C LYS A 388 -10.47 -2.27 -4.70
N TYR A 389 -9.19 -2.40 -5.02
CA TYR A 389 -8.28 -1.26 -5.16
C TYR A 389 -8.20 -0.40 -3.90
N ARG A 390 -8.08 -1.07 -2.74
CA ARG A 390 -8.20 -0.44 -1.41
C ARG A 390 -6.90 0.13 -0.87
N ASN A 391 -5.76 -0.30 -1.41
CA ASN A 391 -4.43 0.26 -1.11
C ASN A 391 -4.28 1.62 -1.80
N LEU A 392 -3.29 2.42 -1.44
CA LEU A 392 -3.01 3.67 -2.17
C LEU A 392 -2.70 3.39 -3.65
N TYR A 393 -1.87 2.38 -3.92
CA TYR A 393 -1.59 1.88 -5.26
C TYR A 393 -1.76 0.36 -5.30
N GLN A 394 -1.98 -0.18 -6.50
CA GLN A 394 -2.24 -1.61 -6.69
C GLN A 394 -1.12 -2.25 -7.49
N SER A 395 -0.97 -3.56 -7.37
CA SER A 395 -0.17 -4.36 -8.30
C SER A 395 -0.99 -5.53 -8.81
N GLY A 396 -0.94 -5.73 -10.11
CA GLY A 396 -1.82 -6.68 -10.79
C GLY A 396 -1.31 -7.05 -12.17
N TYR A 397 -2.10 -7.82 -12.89
CA TYR A 397 -1.73 -8.30 -14.22
C TYR A 397 -2.87 -8.23 -15.22
N PHE A 398 -2.50 -8.11 -16.48
CA PHE A 398 -3.30 -8.51 -17.64
C PHE A 398 -2.84 -9.89 -18.10
N LEU A 399 -3.77 -10.67 -18.66
CA LEU A 399 -3.47 -11.95 -19.29
C LEU A 399 -3.92 -11.90 -20.75
N GLY A 400 -3.12 -12.44 -21.65
CA GLY A 400 -3.45 -12.45 -23.07
C GLY A 400 -2.49 -13.29 -23.91
N THR A 401 -2.48 -13.04 -25.21
CA THR A 401 -1.53 -13.65 -26.16
C THR A 401 -0.70 -12.59 -26.85
N TRP A 402 0.53 -12.94 -27.19
CA TRP A 402 1.45 -12.05 -27.87
C TRP A 402 2.35 -12.84 -28.80
N GLU A 403 2.61 -12.24 -29.96
CA GLU A 403 3.63 -12.68 -30.91
C GLU A 403 4.71 -11.61 -30.97
N PRO A 404 6.00 -11.97 -31.15
CA PRO A 404 7.11 -11.02 -31.26
C PRO A 404 6.80 -9.83 -32.18
N ASP A 405 7.10 -8.62 -31.70
CA ASP A 405 6.78 -7.31 -32.33
C ASP A 405 5.28 -7.00 -32.56
N GLY A 406 4.40 -7.98 -32.35
CA GLY A 406 2.95 -7.89 -32.51
C GLY A 406 2.23 -7.17 -31.36
N PRO A 407 0.92 -6.93 -31.50
CA PRO A 407 0.09 -6.39 -30.42
C PRO A 407 -0.10 -7.43 -29.31
N PHE A 408 -0.12 -6.98 -28.07
CA PHE A 408 -0.59 -7.81 -26.96
C PHE A 408 -2.12 -7.84 -26.96
N HIS A 409 -2.67 -9.02 -27.21
CA HIS A 409 -4.12 -9.24 -27.23
C HIS A 409 -4.59 -9.60 -25.82
N ILE A 410 -5.10 -8.60 -25.09
CA ILE A 410 -5.62 -8.77 -23.73
C ILE A 410 -6.91 -9.61 -23.77
N GLU A 411 -6.88 -10.76 -23.09
CA GLU A 411 -8.04 -11.65 -22.90
C GLU A 411 -8.68 -11.45 -21.52
N LYS A 412 -7.86 -11.08 -20.52
CA LYS A 412 -8.31 -10.76 -19.16
C LYS A 412 -7.76 -9.41 -18.74
N ASN A 413 -8.69 -8.54 -18.36
CA ASN A 413 -8.39 -7.22 -17.84
C ASN A 413 -7.67 -7.28 -16.48
N PHE A 414 -7.15 -6.12 -16.08
CA PHE A 414 -6.38 -5.92 -14.86
C PHE A 414 -7.00 -6.63 -13.65
N THR A 415 -6.22 -7.53 -13.06
CA THR A 415 -6.58 -8.30 -11.86
C THR A 415 -5.51 -8.10 -10.80
N GLU A 416 -5.90 -7.68 -9.59
CA GLU A 416 -5.00 -7.57 -8.44
C GLU A 416 -4.34 -8.93 -8.14
N MET A 417 -3.03 -8.93 -7.90
CA MET A 417 -2.28 -10.13 -7.54
C MET A 417 -2.44 -10.52 -6.08
N ASP A 418 -2.60 -9.50 -5.23
CA ASP A 418 -2.72 -9.64 -3.79
C ASP A 418 -3.80 -8.67 -3.31
N ASN A 419 -4.70 -9.17 -2.48
CA ASN A 419 -5.82 -8.41 -1.93
C ASN A 419 -5.59 -8.05 -0.45
N GLY A 420 -4.36 -8.12 0.03
CA GLY A 420 -3.95 -7.71 1.37
C GLY A 420 -3.68 -6.21 1.47
N HIS A 421 -3.16 -5.81 2.63
CA HIS A 421 -2.86 -4.40 2.95
C HIS A 421 -1.52 -3.94 2.39
N ASP A 422 -0.58 -4.87 2.23
CA ASP A 422 0.84 -4.59 1.97
C ASP A 422 1.34 -5.49 0.84
N PHE A 423 1.24 -5.00 -0.39
CA PHE A 423 1.81 -5.65 -1.58
C PHE A 423 1.97 -4.62 -2.69
N TYR A 424 3.19 -4.42 -3.16
CA TYR A 424 3.49 -3.48 -4.25
C TYR A 424 4.75 -3.87 -5.03
N ALA A 425 4.92 -3.26 -6.22
CA ALA A 425 6.11 -3.36 -7.07
C ALA A 425 6.64 -4.80 -7.31
N PRO A 426 5.80 -5.80 -7.66
CA PRO A 426 6.29 -7.14 -7.90
C PRO A 426 7.22 -7.21 -9.11
N GLN A 427 8.25 -8.02 -9.02
CA GLN A 427 9.12 -8.39 -10.13
C GLN A 427 9.19 -9.91 -10.25
N THR A 428 9.28 -10.43 -11.46
CA THR A 428 9.42 -11.86 -11.72
C THR A 428 10.74 -12.24 -12.38
N PHE A 429 11.11 -13.51 -12.22
CA PHE A 429 12.20 -14.14 -12.96
C PHE A 429 11.84 -15.59 -13.31
N LEU A 430 12.53 -16.13 -14.33
CA LEU A 430 12.42 -17.54 -14.71
C LEU A 430 13.54 -18.30 -14.01
N ALA A 431 13.18 -19.26 -13.15
CA ALA A 431 14.14 -20.18 -12.57
C ALA A 431 14.60 -21.22 -13.61
N SER A 432 15.77 -21.82 -13.39
CA SER A 432 16.37 -22.85 -14.23
C SER A 432 15.45 -24.08 -14.39
N ASP A 433 14.65 -24.38 -13.37
CA ASP A 433 13.62 -25.42 -13.38
C ASP A 433 12.29 -25.02 -14.03
N GLN A 434 12.30 -23.91 -14.80
CA GLN A 434 11.19 -23.37 -15.60
C GLN A 434 10.00 -22.82 -14.79
N ARG A 435 10.15 -22.65 -13.47
CA ARG A 435 9.17 -21.93 -12.68
C ARG A 435 9.30 -20.42 -12.89
N ARG A 436 8.16 -19.75 -13.08
CA ARG A 436 8.07 -18.30 -13.00
C ARG A 436 7.85 -17.90 -11.55
N ILE A 437 8.83 -17.21 -10.97
CA ILE A 437 8.82 -16.81 -9.56
C ILE A 437 8.62 -15.31 -9.48
N VAL A 438 7.71 -14.86 -8.63
CA VAL A 438 7.45 -13.46 -8.30
C VAL A 438 7.87 -13.16 -6.87
N ILE A 439 8.41 -11.97 -6.65
CA ILE A 439 8.60 -11.38 -5.33
C ILE A 439 8.04 -9.97 -5.39
N GLY A 440 7.27 -9.57 -4.39
CA GLY A 440 6.76 -8.20 -4.21
C GLY A 440 7.25 -7.57 -2.91
N TRP A 441 7.26 -6.23 -2.88
CA TRP A 441 7.46 -5.45 -1.66
C TRP A 441 6.23 -5.54 -0.78
N MET A 442 6.40 -6.01 0.46
CA MET A 442 5.32 -6.16 1.43
C MET A 442 5.18 -4.88 2.27
N ALA A 443 4.81 -3.79 1.61
CA ALA A 443 4.34 -2.58 2.26
C ALA A 443 3.43 -1.78 1.32
N MET A 444 2.90 -0.66 1.82
CA MET A 444 2.25 0.34 0.99
C MET A 444 2.54 1.74 1.55
N TRP A 445 2.65 2.73 0.67
CA TRP A 445 3.11 4.08 0.97
C TRP A 445 2.29 4.85 2.01
N GLU A 446 0.97 4.61 2.11
CA GLU A 446 0.10 5.23 3.11
C GLU A 446 0.21 4.60 4.50
N SER A 447 0.79 3.40 4.60
CA SER A 447 0.86 2.64 5.84
C SER A 447 2.00 3.15 6.72
N PRO A 448 1.82 3.28 8.04
CA PRO A 448 2.93 3.58 8.94
C PRO A 448 3.97 2.43 8.94
N PHE A 449 5.21 2.76 9.31
CA PHE A 449 6.34 1.83 9.40
C PHE A 449 6.92 1.78 10.84
N PRO A 450 6.24 1.12 11.80
CA PRO A 450 6.71 1.03 13.20
C PRO A 450 8.13 0.47 13.38
N GLU A 451 8.56 -0.40 12.46
CA GLU A 451 9.89 -1.01 12.44
C GLU A 451 11.03 0.00 12.27
N GLN A 452 10.77 1.21 11.76
CA GLN A 452 11.78 2.25 11.58
C GLN A 452 12.54 2.58 12.87
N HIS A 453 11.88 2.46 14.02
CA HIS A 453 12.52 2.64 15.33
C HIS A 453 13.61 1.60 15.64
N GLN A 454 13.65 0.49 14.89
CA GLN A 454 14.65 -0.58 14.97
C GLN A 454 15.72 -0.45 13.88
N ASN A 455 15.80 0.69 13.19
CA ASN A 455 16.74 1.02 12.12
C ASN A 455 16.65 0.12 10.88
N TRP A 456 15.50 -0.50 10.62
CA TRP A 456 15.21 -1.20 9.36
C TRP A 456 13.77 -0.89 8.94
N SER A 457 13.45 -1.00 7.66
CA SER A 457 12.10 -0.76 7.15
C SER A 457 11.86 -1.45 5.82
N GLY A 458 10.69 -2.06 5.67
CA GLY A 458 10.32 -2.82 4.50
C GLY A 458 10.88 -4.24 4.48
N MET A 459 10.16 -5.12 3.78
CA MET A 459 10.56 -6.50 3.52
C MET A 459 9.87 -6.99 2.25
N PHE A 460 10.34 -8.10 1.71
CA PHE A 460 9.66 -8.81 0.65
C PHE A 460 8.62 -9.79 1.17
N THR A 461 7.65 -10.06 0.30
CA THR A 461 6.77 -11.23 0.39
C THR A 461 7.57 -12.53 0.29
N LEU A 462 6.95 -13.67 0.65
CA LEU A 462 7.52 -14.95 0.25
C LEU A 462 7.64 -14.99 -1.27
N PRO A 463 8.73 -15.54 -1.83
CA PRO A 463 8.77 -15.86 -3.24
C PRO A 463 7.59 -16.77 -3.60
N ARG A 464 6.90 -16.45 -4.71
CA ARG A 464 5.68 -17.15 -5.13
C ARG A 464 5.83 -17.66 -6.55
N GLU A 465 5.30 -18.85 -6.81
CA GLU A 465 5.26 -19.47 -8.13
C GLU A 465 3.95 -19.10 -8.84
N PHE A 466 4.07 -18.71 -10.11
CA PHE A 466 2.93 -18.57 -11.01
C PHE A 466 2.65 -19.86 -11.76
N HIS A 467 1.38 -20.21 -11.81
CA HIS A 467 0.88 -21.36 -12.56
C HIS A 467 -0.49 -21.03 -13.17
N LEU A 468 -0.76 -21.50 -14.39
CA LEU A 468 -2.11 -21.46 -14.96
C LEU A 468 -2.81 -22.76 -14.62
N SER A 469 -3.96 -22.70 -13.94
CA SER A 469 -4.82 -23.87 -13.74
C SER A 469 -5.45 -24.33 -15.05
N GLU A 470 -6.08 -25.51 -15.03
CA GLU A 470 -6.72 -26.13 -16.19
C GLU A 470 -7.80 -25.25 -16.85
N ASP A 471 -8.42 -24.35 -16.08
CA ASP A 471 -9.40 -23.36 -16.55
C ASP A 471 -8.77 -22.07 -17.13
N GLY A 472 -7.43 -21.98 -17.15
CA GLY A 472 -6.68 -20.81 -17.59
C GLY A 472 -6.55 -19.70 -16.53
N SER A 473 -6.99 -19.93 -15.29
CA SER A 473 -6.84 -18.95 -14.21
C SER A 473 -5.42 -18.96 -13.63
N LEU A 474 -4.88 -17.78 -13.29
CA LEU A 474 -3.60 -17.68 -12.58
C LEU A 474 -3.76 -18.16 -11.13
N ARG A 475 -2.84 -19.03 -10.72
CA ARG A 475 -2.59 -19.46 -9.34
C ARG A 475 -1.24 -18.91 -8.88
N ILE A 476 -1.21 -18.40 -7.66
CA ILE A 476 -0.02 -17.83 -7.04
C ILE A 476 0.18 -18.52 -5.70
N ASN A 477 1.19 -19.38 -5.59
CA ASN A 477 1.49 -20.13 -4.36
C ASN A 477 2.89 -19.81 -3.87
N PRO A 478 3.18 -19.88 -2.56
CA PRO A 478 4.56 -19.74 -2.07
C PRO A 478 5.42 -20.85 -2.68
N VAL A 479 6.70 -20.56 -2.90
CA VAL A 479 7.66 -21.51 -3.44
C VAL A 479 7.74 -22.77 -2.59
N ARG A 480 7.88 -23.93 -3.24
CA ARG A 480 7.91 -25.24 -2.57
C ARG A 480 9.02 -25.37 -1.52
N GLU A 481 10.10 -24.62 -1.66
CA GLU A 481 11.28 -24.62 -0.81
C GLU A 481 10.95 -24.30 0.66
N VAL A 482 9.89 -23.51 0.92
CA VAL A 482 9.44 -23.21 2.29
C VAL A 482 9.11 -24.48 3.09
N MET A 483 8.67 -25.55 2.43
CA MET A 483 8.32 -26.81 3.08
C MET A 483 9.53 -27.51 3.71
N ASN A 484 10.75 -27.23 3.23
CA ASN A 484 11.99 -27.80 3.77
C ASN A 484 12.31 -27.26 5.17
N PHE A 485 11.64 -26.18 5.59
CA PHE A 485 11.85 -25.52 6.87
C PHE A 485 10.73 -25.81 7.87
N ARG A 486 9.78 -26.69 7.54
CA ARG A 486 8.76 -27.11 8.49
C ARG A 486 9.39 -27.91 9.64
N GLY A 487 9.19 -27.41 10.85
CA GLY A 487 9.47 -28.14 12.08
C GLY A 487 8.43 -29.22 12.38
N ILE A 488 8.29 -29.56 13.66
CA ILE A 488 7.35 -30.61 14.10
C ILE A 488 5.90 -30.14 13.88
N GLU A 489 5.13 -30.95 13.14
CA GLU A 489 3.70 -30.71 12.92
C GLU A 489 2.90 -30.79 14.23
N LYS A 490 2.06 -29.78 14.45
CA LYS A 490 0.92 -29.86 15.38
C LYS A 490 -0.36 -29.96 14.55
N ASN A 491 -1.10 -31.05 14.73
CA ASN A 491 -2.33 -31.29 13.99
C ASN A 491 -3.54 -31.18 14.91
N LEU A 492 -4.61 -30.59 14.40
CA LEU A 492 -5.94 -30.60 14.97
C LEU A 492 -6.90 -31.29 14.01
N ASN A 493 -7.45 -32.41 14.46
CA ASN A 493 -8.50 -33.14 13.74
C ASN A 493 -9.79 -32.30 13.63
N ARG A 494 -10.75 -32.82 12.86
CA ARG A 494 -12.07 -32.23 12.71
C ARG A 494 -12.63 -31.73 14.04
N THR A 495 -12.92 -30.43 14.09
CA THR A 495 -13.35 -29.71 15.28
C THR A 495 -14.58 -28.87 14.94
N ILE A 496 -15.60 -28.92 15.81
CA ILE A 496 -16.76 -28.05 15.73
C ILE A 496 -16.61 -27.05 16.88
N LEU A 497 -16.55 -25.77 16.55
CA LEU A 497 -16.53 -24.69 17.54
C LEU A 497 -17.93 -24.13 17.68
N HIS A 498 -18.39 -23.93 18.91
CA HIS A 498 -19.68 -23.29 19.19
C HIS A 498 -19.50 -22.10 20.13
N ASN A 499 -19.60 -20.87 19.60
CA ASN A 499 -19.52 -19.64 20.39
C ASN A 499 -18.30 -19.57 21.33
N GLU A 500 -17.14 -19.99 20.83
CA GLU A 500 -15.94 -20.19 21.65
C GLU A 500 -14.66 -19.83 20.89
N HIS A 501 -13.56 -19.68 21.66
CA HIS A 501 -12.20 -19.59 21.17
C HIS A 501 -11.42 -20.82 21.63
N LEU A 502 -10.69 -21.45 20.70
CA LEU A 502 -9.77 -22.55 20.98
C LEU A 502 -8.34 -22.09 20.70
N GLU A 503 -7.47 -22.18 21.71
CA GLU A 503 -6.04 -21.86 21.58
C GLU A 503 -5.30 -22.97 20.84
N LEU A 504 -4.59 -22.59 19.77
CA LEU A 504 -3.72 -23.47 19.00
C LEU A 504 -2.26 -23.39 19.45
N ASP A 505 -1.82 -22.19 19.83
CA ASP A 505 -0.45 -21.93 20.26
C ASP A 505 -0.36 -20.63 21.07
N THR A 506 0.54 -20.59 22.05
CA THR A 506 0.67 -19.46 23.00
C THR A 506 1.71 -18.42 22.58
N ASN A 507 2.53 -18.73 21.58
CA ASN A 507 3.62 -17.87 21.14
C ASN A 507 3.94 -18.09 19.65
N THR A 508 2.94 -17.84 18.80
CA THR A 508 3.09 -17.98 17.35
C THR A 508 3.93 -16.87 16.77
N ARG A 509 5.02 -17.27 16.10
CA ARG A 509 6.01 -16.40 15.48
C ARG A 509 6.16 -16.82 14.02
N ALA A 510 7.29 -17.39 13.63
CA ALA A 510 7.50 -17.99 12.33
C ALA A 510 6.74 -19.32 12.24
N THR A 511 5.60 -19.36 11.55
CA THR A 511 4.71 -20.53 11.53
C THR A 511 3.91 -20.59 10.23
N GLU A 512 3.86 -21.77 9.62
CA GLU A 512 2.93 -22.10 8.55
C GLU A 512 1.73 -22.85 9.12
N ILE A 513 0.54 -22.53 8.61
CA ILE A 513 -0.72 -23.14 9.01
C ILE A 513 -1.50 -23.50 7.75
N ILE A 514 -2.01 -24.72 7.65
CA ILE A 514 -2.99 -25.12 6.64
C ILE A 514 -4.29 -25.48 7.35
N MET A 515 -5.37 -24.80 7.01
CA MET A 515 -6.70 -25.00 7.58
C MET A 515 -7.73 -25.26 6.50
N VAL A 516 -8.66 -26.18 6.76
CA VAL A 516 -9.78 -26.48 5.86
C VAL A 516 -11.09 -26.25 6.61
N TRP A 517 -11.82 -25.20 6.25
CA TRP A 517 -13.13 -24.86 6.81
C TRP A 517 -14.24 -25.41 5.92
N ASN A 518 -15.26 -26.05 6.50
CA ASN A 518 -16.50 -26.37 5.80
C ASN A 518 -17.46 -25.18 5.93
N ILE A 519 -17.45 -24.30 4.94
CA ILE A 519 -18.17 -23.03 5.00
C ILE A 519 -19.69 -23.20 4.80
N ARG A 520 -20.13 -24.27 4.12
CA ARG A 520 -21.56 -24.53 3.91
C ARG A 520 -22.24 -25.19 5.10
N SER A 521 -21.49 -25.95 5.89
CA SER A 521 -21.98 -26.63 7.09
C SER A 521 -21.76 -25.80 8.37
N SER A 522 -21.21 -24.60 8.25
CA SER A 522 -21.03 -23.65 9.35
C SER A 522 -22.17 -22.61 9.34
N ASP A 523 -22.76 -22.33 10.50
CA ASP A 523 -23.83 -21.34 10.69
C ASP A 523 -23.41 -20.18 11.61
N ALA A 524 -22.15 -20.15 12.09
CA ALA A 524 -21.58 -19.02 12.79
C ALA A 524 -21.57 -17.74 11.92
N GLU A 525 -21.90 -16.60 12.52
CA GLU A 525 -21.89 -15.30 11.83
C GLU A 525 -20.47 -14.88 11.45
N LYS A 526 -19.50 -15.20 12.31
CA LYS A 526 -18.07 -15.03 12.06
C LYS A 526 -17.30 -16.20 12.61
N PHE A 527 -16.32 -16.67 11.86
CA PHE A 527 -15.41 -17.72 12.32
C PHE A 527 -14.10 -17.68 11.57
N GLY A 528 -13.03 -18.13 12.22
CA GLY A 528 -11.71 -18.08 11.62
C GLY A 528 -10.60 -18.18 12.64
N LEU A 529 -9.55 -17.42 12.40
CA LEU A 529 -8.30 -17.41 13.16
C LEU A 529 -7.97 -16.00 13.65
N ARG A 530 -7.39 -15.92 14.85
CA ARG A 530 -6.94 -14.69 15.49
C ARG A 530 -5.53 -14.89 16.06
N LEU A 531 -4.66 -13.90 15.82
CA LEU A 531 -3.40 -13.73 16.54
C LEU A 531 -3.51 -12.48 17.42
N GLY A 532 -3.47 -12.63 18.73
CA GLY A 532 -3.59 -11.50 19.66
C GLY A 532 -3.23 -11.90 21.08
N ASP A 533 -3.71 -11.15 22.07
CA ASP A 533 -3.43 -11.46 23.48
C ASP A 533 -4.36 -12.54 24.06
N LYS A 534 -3.93 -13.16 25.15
CA LYS A 534 -4.67 -14.21 25.87
C LYS A 534 -5.99 -13.78 26.49
N ASN A 535 -6.18 -12.49 26.76
CA ASN A 535 -7.41 -11.97 27.35
C ASN A 535 -8.46 -11.66 26.27
N LEU A 536 -8.18 -12.01 25.01
CA LEU A 536 -9.08 -11.85 23.87
C LEU A 536 -9.52 -10.40 23.67
N THR A 537 -8.59 -9.44 23.87
CA THR A 537 -8.89 -8.04 23.49
C THR A 537 -9.05 -7.93 21.96
N GLU A 538 -9.63 -6.84 21.51
CA GLU A 538 -9.80 -6.59 20.07
C GLU A 538 -8.46 -6.34 19.35
N ALA A 539 -7.35 -6.12 20.07
CA ALA A 539 -6.05 -5.88 19.45
C ALA A 539 -5.47 -7.15 18.81
N GLY A 540 -4.76 -6.97 17.69
CA GLY A 540 -4.10 -8.04 16.96
C GLY A 540 -4.58 -8.20 15.53
N LEU A 541 -4.51 -9.43 15.02
CA LEU A 541 -4.89 -9.81 13.67
C LEU A 541 -6.06 -10.80 13.72
N TYR A 542 -7.01 -10.64 12.80
CA TYR A 542 -8.11 -11.56 12.54
C TYR A 542 -8.13 -11.95 11.06
N LEU A 543 -8.24 -13.24 10.79
CA LEU A 543 -8.52 -13.80 9.47
C LEU A 543 -9.80 -14.63 9.59
N TYR A 544 -10.92 -14.13 9.07
CA TYR A 544 -12.22 -14.72 9.35
C TYR A 544 -13.17 -14.68 8.16
N ILE A 545 -14.05 -15.68 8.10
CA ILE A 545 -15.24 -15.66 7.26
C ILE A 545 -16.27 -14.78 7.96
N ASP A 546 -16.80 -13.80 7.25
CA ASP A 546 -17.97 -13.01 7.63
C ASP A 546 -19.16 -13.49 6.80
N ALA A 547 -20.11 -14.18 7.44
CA ALA A 547 -21.24 -14.81 6.76
C ALA A 547 -22.28 -13.79 6.28
N GLN A 548 -22.36 -12.61 6.90
CA GLN A 548 -23.31 -11.56 6.50
C GLN A 548 -22.88 -10.88 5.19
N SER A 549 -21.57 -10.69 5.02
CA SER A 549 -21.01 -10.09 3.80
C SER A 549 -20.55 -11.11 2.75
N GLU A 550 -20.53 -12.40 3.11
CA GLU A 550 -20.00 -13.50 2.30
C GLU A 550 -18.53 -13.27 1.89
N ARG A 551 -17.68 -12.92 2.87
CA ARG A 551 -16.28 -12.55 2.61
C ARG A 551 -15.30 -13.22 3.55
N LEU A 552 -14.14 -13.58 3.02
CA LEU A 552 -12.95 -13.82 3.83
C LEU A 552 -12.28 -12.47 4.08
N THR A 553 -12.08 -12.14 5.35
CA THR A 553 -11.61 -10.84 5.81
C THR A 553 -10.31 -10.98 6.57
N LEU A 554 -9.29 -10.22 6.15
CA LEU A 554 -8.04 -10.01 6.85
C LEU A 554 -8.13 -8.64 7.53
N ASP A 555 -8.16 -8.60 8.85
CA ASP A 555 -8.34 -7.39 9.65
C ASP A 555 -7.21 -7.27 10.68
N ARG A 556 -6.52 -6.13 10.67
CA ARG A 556 -5.45 -5.81 11.61
C ARG A 556 -5.87 -4.65 12.49
N ARG A 557 -5.51 -4.72 13.78
CA ARG A 557 -5.95 -3.79 14.82
C ARG A 557 -4.78 -3.48 15.76
N TYR A 558 -3.88 -2.61 15.32
CA TYR A 558 -2.74 -2.11 16.09
C TYR A 558 -2.83 -0.59 16.24
N ALA A 559 -3.83 -0.14 17.00
CA ALA A 559 -4.14 1.29 17.17
C ALA A 559 -2.96 2.10 17.72
N GLN A 560 -2.11 1.49 18.55
CA GLN A 560 -0.90 2.12 19.09
C GLN A 560 0.09 2.55 17.98
N TYR A 561 0.04 1.91 16.82
CA TYR A 561 0.89 2.18 15.67
C TYR A 561 0.14 2.90 14.55
N SER A 562 -1.10 3.34 14.78
CA SER A 562 -2.00 3.84 13.74
C SER A 562 -2.18 2.85 12.57
N LEU A 563 -2.04 1.56 12.84
CA LEU A 563 -2.09 0.50 11.85
C LEU A 563 -3.34 -0.37 12.07
N SER A 564 -4.42 0.03 11.42
CA SER A 564 -5.71 -0.65 11.54
C SER A 564 -6.47 -0.73 10.23
N GLY A 565 -7.44 -1.64 10.16
CA GLY A 565 -8.40 -1.75 9.07
C GLY A 565 -8.36 -3.13 8.43
N TYR A 566 -9.31 -3.37 7.52
CA TYR A 566 -9.46 -4.67 6.88
C TYR A 566 -9.27 -4.63 5.37
N ARG A 567 -9.00 -5.81 4.84
CA ARG A 567 -9.10 -6.18 3.44
C ARG A 567 -9.93 -7.45 3.35
N SER A 568 -10.56 -7.68 2.21
CA SER A 568 -11.41 -8.86 2.08
C SER A 568 -11.59 -9.28 0.64
N ILE A 569 -11.82 -10.57 0.44
CA ILE A 569 -12.19 -11.17 -0.83
C ILE A 569 -13.54 -11.89 -0.67
N PRO A 570 -14.34 -12.05 -1.75
CA PRO A 570 -15.50 -12.93 -1.70
C PRO A 570 -15.09 -14.33 -1.27
N ILE A 571 -15.90 -15.01 -0.43
CA ILE A 571 -15.69 -16.44 -0.19
C ILE A 571 -15.92 -17.22 -1.49
N PRO A 572 -15.17 -18.33 -1.71
CA PRO A 572 -15.43 -19.22 -2.83
C PRO A 572 -16.83 -19.84 -2.70
N LYS A 573 -17.39 -20.30 -3.82
CA LYS A 573 -18.69 -20.98 -3.84
C LYS A 573 -18.59 -22.44 -3.41
N ASP A 574 -17.38 -22.95 -3.22
CA ASP A 574 -17.12 -24.33 -2.85
C ASP A 574 -17.65 -24.66 -1.45
N GLU A 575 -17.74 -25.96 -1.13
CA GLU A 575 -18.09 -26.38 0.23
C GLU A 575 -16.93 -26.14 1.21
N LEU A 576 -15.70 -26.33 0.73
CA LEU A 576 -14.49 -26.26 1.54
C LEU A 576 -13.68 -25.03 1.16
N LEU A 577 -13.22 -24.32 2.18
CA LEU A 577 -12.26 -23.23 2.06
C LEU A 577 -10.92 -23.67 2.65
N THR A 578 -9.90 -23.77 1.81
CA THR A 578 -8.54 -24.06 2.25
C THR A 578 -7.76 -22.76 2.41
N LEU A 579 -7.21 -22.52 3.60
CA LEU A 579 -6.35 -21.40 3.91
C LEU A 579 -4.96 -21.90 4.25
N ARG A 580 -3.96 -21.45 3.51
CA ARG A 580 -2.54 -21.65 3.84
C ARG A 580 -1.97 -20.32 4.31
N VAL A 581 -1.70 -20.21 5.60
CA VAL A 581 -1.33 -18.96 6.28
C VAL A 581 0.11 -19.05 6.75
N PHE A 582 0.88 -18.00 6.50
CA PHE A 582 2.27 -17.87 6.93
C PHE A 582 2.37 -16.69 7.89
N PHE A 583 2.65 -16.96 9.14
CA PHE A 583 3.04 -15.96 10.13
C PHE A 583 4.55 -15.83 10.16
N ASP A 584 5.03 -14.60 10.11
CA ASP A 584 6.38 -14.23 10.53
C ASP A 584 6.31 -13.30 11.75
N HIS A 585 7.46 -12.81 12.22
CA HIS A 585 7.57 -11.92 13.35
C HIS A 585 6.73 -10.64 13.22
N SER A 586 6.62 -10.09 12.01
CA SER A 586 5.85 -8.86 11.74
C SER A 586 5.06 -8.89 10.43
N SER A 587 4.73 -10.08 9.93
CA SER A 587 3.90 -10.22 8.72
C SER A 587 2.99 -11.44 8.79
N VAL A 588 1.94 -11.39 7.96
CA VAL A 588 1.08 -12.52 7.64
C VAL A 588 0.86 -12.56 6.13
N GLU A 589 0.96 -13.74 5.54
CA GLU A 589 0.52 -14.00 4.16
C GLU A 589 -0.51 -15.13 4.13
N VAL A 590 -1.58 -14.93 3.37
CA VAL A 590 -2.69 -15.89 3.25
C VAL A 590 -2.85 -16.31 1.80
N PHE A 591 -2.74 -17.60 1.54
CA PHE A 591 -2.96 -18.21 0.22
C PHE A 591 -4.25 -19.03 0.28
N VAL A 592 -5.21 -18.65 -0.55
CA VAL A 592 -6.57 -19.20 -0.51
C VAL A 592 -6.73 -20.24 -1.62
N ASN A 593 -7.26 -21.41 -1.28
CA ASN A 593 -7.64 -22.49 -2.21
C ASN A 593 -6.52 -22.86 -3.21
N GLY A 594 -5.28 -22.98 -2.73
CA GLY A 594 -4.15 -23.29 -3.61
C GLY A 594 -3.76 -22.12 -4.51
N GLY A 595 -3.81 -20.89 -3.97
CA GLY A 595 -3.28 -19.71 -4.63
C GLY A 595 -4.26 -19.01 -5.58
N GLU A 596 -5.57 -19.23 -5.43
CA GLU A 596 -6.57 -18.50 -6.22
C GLU A 596 -6.59 -17.02 -5.87
N ARG A 597 -6.30 -16.70 -4.60
CA ARG A 597 -6.18 -15.36 -4.05
C ARG A 597 -5.06 -15.35 -3.01
N CYS A 598 -4.39 -14.21 -2.91
CA CYS A 598 -3.37 -13.94 -1.91
C CYS A 598 -3.77 -12.72 -1.09
N MET A 599 -3.39 -12.68 0.18
CA MET A 599 -3.50 -11.50 1.03
C MET A 599 -2.26 -11.37 1.92
N SER A 600 -1.45 -10.33 1.70
CA SER A 600 -0.30 -9.99 2.53
C SER A 600 -0.56 -8.77 3.42
N SER A 601 -0.13 -8.85 4.67
CA SER A 601 -0.21 -7.73 5.60
C SER A 601 0.95 -7.74 6.57
N ARG A 602 1.51 -6.56 6.82
CA ARG A 602 2.36 -6.33 7.99
C ARG A 602 1.51 -6.29 9.25
N ILE A 603 2.07 -6.81 10.32
CA ILE A 603 1.48 -6.88 11.67
C ILE A 603 2.56 -6.55 12.69
N TYR A 604 2.21 -5.99 13.84
CA TYR A 604 3.20 -5.64 14.87
C TYR A 604 2.76 -6.11 16.24
N PRO A 605 2.63 -7.44 16.45
CA PRO A 605 2.23 -7.96 17.75
C PRO A 605 3.33 -7.72 18.77
N LEU A 606 2.93 -7.40 20.00
CA LEU A 606 3.80 -7.48 21.15
C LEU A 606 3.97 -8.94 21.59
N LYS A 607 4.94 -9.19 22.48
CA LYS A 607 5.25 -10.54 22.98
C LYS A 607 4.05 -11.26 23.60
N ASP A 608 3.17 -10.53 24.28
CA ASP A 608 1.94 -11.06 24.88
C ASP A 608 0.76 -11.11 23.90
N GLN A 609 0.93 -10.66 22.66
CA GLN A 609 -0.06 -10.67 21.58
C GLN A 609 0.20 -11.77 20.54
N ARG A 610 0.89 -12.84 20.95
CA ARG A 610 1.28 -13.99 20.10
C ARG A 610 0.42 -15.23 20.33
N HIS A 611 -0.73 -15.09 20.99
CA HIS A 611 -1.67 -16.20 21.18
C HIS A 611 -2.47 -16.41 19.91
N LEU A 612 -2.31 -17.59 19.32
CA LEU A 612 -3.03 -18.03 18.14
C LEU A 612 -4.26 -18.82 18.57
N THR A 613 -5.43 -18.33 18.16
CA THR A 613 -6.72 -18.94 18.48
C THR A 613 -7.53 -19.11 17.21
N ILE A 614 -8.36 -20.14 17.17
CA ILE A 614 -9.48 -20.23 16.22
C ILE A 614 -10.77 -19.98 16.97
N PHE A 615 -11.78 -19.46 16.28
CA PHE A 615 -13.01 -19.03 16.94
C PHE A 615 -14.25 -19.19 16.08
N ALA A 616 -15.41 -19.21 16.75
CA ALA A 616 -16.73 -19.10 16.17
C ALA A 616 -17.59 -18.13 17.00
N GLU A 617 -18.32 -17.24 16.34
CA GLU A 617 -19.24 -16.26 16.94
C GLU A 617 -20.66 -16.49 16.43
N ASN A 618 -21.62 -16.50 17.36
CA ASN A 618 -23.06 -16.63 17.14
C ASN A 618 -23.48 -17.86 16.30
N GLY A 619 -22.81 -18.99 16.48
CA GLY A 619 -23.16 -20.25 15.83
C GLY A 619 -22.03 -21.29 15.86
N ASN A 620 -22.13 -22.27 14.97
CA ASN A 620 -21.18 -23.36 14.81
C ASN A 620 -20.26 -23.09 13.62
N ALA A 621 -18.96 -23.29 13.82
CA ALA A 621 -17.98 -23.35 12.76
C ALA A 621 -17.36 -24.74 12.68
N ILE A 622 -17.27 -25.29 11.47
CA ILE A 622 -16.72 -26.62 11.21
C ILE A 622 -15.36 -26.49 10.56
N LEU A 623 -14.32 -26.78 11.36
CA LEU A 623 -12.96 -26.96 10.87
C LEU A 623 -12.76 -28.46 10.58
N GLU A 624 -12.57 -28.83 9.32
CA GLU A 624 -12.35 -30.23 8.93
C GLU A 624 -10.95 -30.71 9.34
N SER A 625 -9.95 -29.84 9.24
CA SER A 625 -8.58 -30.12 9.70
C SER A 625 -7.77 -28.84 9.85
N SER A 626 -6.77 -28.86 10.73
CA SER A 626 -5.70 -27.87 10.77
C SER A 626 -4.35 -28.51 11.03
N SER A 627 -3.33 -28.08 10.30
CA SER A 627 -1.93 -28.47 10.52
C SER A 627 -1.09 -27.21 10.67
N LEU A 628 -0.24 -27.19 11.69
CA LEU A 628 0.67 -26.08 12.00
C LEU A 628 2.11 -26.59 12.04
N TRP A 629 3.02 -25.85 11.42
CA TRP A 629 4.45 -26.11 11.46
C TRP A 629 5.19 -24.82 11.84
N PRO A 630 5.97 -24.83 12.93
CA PRO A 630 7.00 -23.81 13.12
C PRO A 630 7.92 -23.78 11.88
N ILE A 631 8.31 -22.59 11.43
CA ILE A 631 9.27 -22.44 10.34
C ILE A 631 10.66 -22.22 10.94
N GLU A 632 11.57 -23.15 10.71
CA GLU A 632 12.90 -23.23 11.32
C GLU A 632 14.02 -22.65 10.42
N ALA A 633 13.67 -21.70 9.55
CA ALA A 633 14.64 -20.99 8.71
C ALA A 633 15.51 -20.01 9.51
N LYS A 634 16.72 -19.74 9.01
CA LYS A 634 17.64 -18.76 9.62
C LYS A 634 17.97 -17.64 8.64
N GLN A 635 17.45 -16.44 8.91
CA GLN A 635 17.91 -15.21 8.28
C GLN A 635 19.27 -14.79 8.88
N ASN A 636 20.28 -14.57 8.03
CA ASN A 636 21.56 -14.03 8.47
C ASN A 636 21.49 -12.50 8.48
N GLN A 637 21.45 -11.89 9.66
CA GLN A 637 21.30 -10.44 9.82
C GLN A 637 22.59 -9.64 9.58
N HIS A 638 23.67 -10.31 9.16
CA HIS A 638 24.97 -9.70 8.96
C HIS A 638 25.35 -9.72 7.48
N LEU A 639 26.02 -8.64 7.04
CA LEU A 639 26.71 -8.62 5.75
C LEU A 639 27.74 -9.75 5.73
N SER A 640 27.73 -10.55 4.66
CA SER A 640 28.72 -11.60 4.47
C SER A 640 30.12 -10.98 4.29
N SER A 641 31.11 -11.52 5.00
CA SER A 641 32.51 -11.16 4.76
C SER A 641 33.04 -11.96 3.56
N VAL A 642 32.46 -11.77 2.37
CA VAL A 642 32.97 -12.45 1.17
C VAL A 642 34.29 -11.80 0.79
N ARG A 643 35.40 -12.47 1.12
CA ARG A 643 36.70 -12.15 0.54
C ARG A 643 36.65 -12.53 -0.92
N ALA A 644 36.78 -11.55 -1.80
CA ALA A 644 37.04 -11.79 -3.22
C ALA A 644 38.19 -12.79 -3.34
N THR A 645 37.87 -14.01 -3.78
CA THR A 645 38.92 -14.97 -4.14
C THR A 645 39.29 -14.63 -5.57
N SER A 646 40.33 -13.81 -5.73
CA SER A 646 40.98 -13.62 -7.02
C SER A 646 41.43 -14.99 -7.53
N LYS A 647 40.86 -15.45 -8.64
CA LYS A 647 41.43 -16.52 -9.46
C LYS A 647 41.87 -15.98 -10.80
#